data_AF-A0A8B7Q7S8-F1
#
_entry.id   AF-A0A8B7Q7S8-F1
#
_cell.length_a   1.000
_cell.length_b   1.000
_cell.length_c   1.000
_cell.angle_alpha   90.00
_cell.angle_beta   90.00
_cell.angle_gamma   90.00
#
_symmetry.space_group_name_H-M   'P 1'
#
loop_
_entity.id
_entity.type
_entity.pdbx_description
1 polymer ?
#
loop_
_entity_poly.entity_id
_entity_poly.type
_entity_poly.pdbx_seq_one_letter_code
_entity_poly.pdbx_strand_id
1 'polypeptide(L)'
;MSHPDYRPNLATPRGVSSVVGPHGVGVSPGDKKSKNKSTRGKKKSIFETYMSKEDVSEGLKRGTLIQDGDRDIFIDGVVARNRALNGDLVVVKLLPEEQWKVIKPESGDKEPEGAYESEPPGELCGSRVLQPSPKDCHDSPDVIIEAQFDDSDSEDGHGSTQSALLDDVKRLSVCVHEKGKEKASASATKDKSTSVAADIRALPEKSLQRSAKVVYIVEKKHSRAATGFLKLLADKNSELFRKYALFSPSDHRVPRIYVPLKDCPQDFVTRPKDYANTLFICRIVDWKEDSSFALGQLAKSLGQAGEIEPETEGILTEYGVDFTDFSSEVLECLPQGLPWTIPPEEIRQRRDLRKDCVFTIDPSTARDLDDALSCKPLADGTYEVGVHIADVSYFVPEGSELDKVAAERATSVYLVQKVVPMLPRLLCEELCSLNPMTDKLTFSVIWVLTPEGKILSEWFGRTIIHSCAKLSYDHAQRMIESPSRAVPETELPPISPEHTGEEVHQAVLNLHRIAKELRKQRFSDGALRLDQLKLAFTLDYETGLPQGCHIYEYRDSNKLVEEFMLLANMAVAHKIHRAFPERALLRRHPPPQTKMLSDLEEFCDQMGLPMDFSSAGAIDKSLTKLFGDDKYSLARKEVLTNMCSRPMQMALYFCSGVLEDQEQFRHYALNVPLYTHFTSPIRRFADIIVHRLLAAALGYRELPDVEPSVLQKRADHCNDRRMASSRVQELSIGLFFAIMVKESGPLESEAMVLGVLSQAFDVLVLRYGVQKRVYCNALPLRSHHFHKVGKKPELTLVWEPEDMEREPVQQVITIFSLVEVVLQAEAAALKYSAILKQPGTEGLLGPQDEESDKDNEQED
;
A
#
# COMPACT_ATOMS: atom_id res chain seq x y z
N MET A 1 62.88 17.14 36.15
CA MET A 1 64.11 16.50 35.62
C MET A 1 63.73 15.77 34.34
N SER A 2 64.35 15.95 33.18
CA SER A 2 65.31 16.99 32.78
C SER A 2 65.28 17.18 31.26
N HIS A 3 65.14 18.42 30.80
CA HIS A 3 65.61 18.89 29.48
C HIS A 3 67.12 19.26 29.61
N PRO A 4 67.90 19.50 28.52
CA PRO A 4 67.51 20.04 27.21
C PRO A 4 68.12 19.25 26.01
N ASP A 5 68.19 19.68 24.74
CA ASP A 5 67.91 20.96 24.04
C ASP A 5 67.53 20.64 22.55
N TYR A 6 67.62 21.44 21.47
CA TYR A 6 68.11 22.81 21.16
C TYR A 6 67.17 23.49 20.11
N ARG A 7 67.27 24.81 19.90
CA ARG A 7 66.46 25.64 18.94
C ARG A 7 67.28 26.91 18.57
N PRO A 8 66.77 28.10 18.17
CA PRO A 8 65.54 28.54 17.46
C PRO A 8 65.89 29.47 16.25
N ASN A 9 65.03 30.48 15.96
CA ASN A 9 65.30 31.79 15.30
C ASN A 9 64.94 31.94 13.80
N LEU A 10 64.37 33.07 13.32
CA LEU A 10 63.61 34.18 13.97
C LEU A 10 62.70 34.87 12.90
N ALA A 11 62.03 35.99 13.20
CA ALA A 11 61.11 36.67 12.27
C ALA A 11 61.25 38.22 12.23
N THR A 12 60.88 38.84 11.08
CA THR A 12 60.69 40.31 10.84
C THR A 12 62.00 41.17 10.90
N PRO A 13 62.05 42.50 10.59
CA PRO A 13 60.97 43.49 10.34
C PRO A 13 61.21 44.64 9.29
N ARG A 14 60.26 45.60 9.25
CA ARG A 14 60.31 47.01 8.70
C ARG A 14 60.18 47.21 7.16
N GLY A 15 59.60 48.31 6.67
CA GLY A 15 58.79 49.35 7.37
C GLY A 15 58.52 50.67 6.60
N VAL A 16 57.58 51.46 7.15
CA VAL A 16 57.36 52.93 7.08
C VAL A 16 57.00 53.64 5.74
N SER A 17 55.79 54.22 5.78
CA SER A 17 55.17 55.33 5.02
C SER A 17 56.04 56.42 4.35
N SER A 18 55.53 56.97 3.23
CA SER A 18 55.58 58.41 2.94
C SER A 18 54.33 58.87 2.18
N VAL A 19 53.97 60.17 2.28
CA VAL A 19 52.74 60.76 1.70
C VAL A 19 53.08 61.83 0.67
N VAL A 20 52.51 61.75 -0.54
CA VAL A 20 52.45 62.88 -1.50
C VAL A 20 51.12 62.84 -2.28
N GLY A 21 50.26 63.84 -2.06
CA GLY A 21 49.42 64.43 -3.13
C GLY A 21 50.10 65.73 -3.61
N PRO A 22 49.55 66.51 -4.58
CA PRO A 22 48.13 66.88 -4.57
C PRO A 22 47.48 67.17 -5.96
N HIS A 23 46.22 67.65 -5.94
CA HIS A 23 45.48 68.44 -6.96
C HIS A 23 45.39 67.94 -8.43
N GLY A 24 44.25 68.06 -9.12
CA GLY A 24 42.94 68.60 -8.76
C GLY A 24 42.10 68.89 -10.02
N VAL A 25 40.82 69.30 -9.85
CA VAL A 25 39.83 69.60 -10.94
C VAL A 25 39.45 68.34 -11.75
N GLY A 26 38.20 68.07 -12.14
CA GLY A 26 36.92 68.78 -12.05
C GLY A 26 36.07 68.49 -13.30
N VAL A 27 34.80 68.91 -13.33
CA VAL A 27 33.85 68.83 -14.47
C VAL A 27 33.22 67.45 -14.75
N SER A 28 31.88 67.44 -14.75
CA SER A 28 31.00 66.48 -15.45
C SER A 28 30.18 67.25 -16.51
N PRO A 29 29.43 66.61 -17.42
CA PRO A 29 29.47 65.23 -17.92
C PRO A 29 29.80 65.17 -19.43
N GLY A 30 29.80 63.98 -20.05
CA GLY A 30 30.07 63.84 -21.50
C GLY A 30 29.37 62.66 -22.16
N ASP A 31 28.34 62.94 -22.96
CA ASP A 31 27.50 61.96 -23.66
C ASP A 31 28.26 61.21 -24.78
N LYS A 32 28.46 59.88 -24.65
CA LYS A 32 28.85 59.01 -25.78
C LYS A 32 28.09 57.68 -25.76
N LYS A 33 27.02 57.62 -26.55
CA LYS A 33 26.19 56.43 -26.79
C LYS A 33 26.99 55.29 -27.44
N SER A 34 27.52 54.38 -26.63
CA SER A 34 28.07 53.10 -27.13
C SER A 34 26.96 52.06 -27.30
N LYS A 35 26.58 51.74 -28.55
CA LYS A 35 25.61 50.67 -28.88
C LYS A 35 26.26 49.28 -28.80
N ASN A 36 26.63 48.83 -27.61
CA ASN A 36 26.99 47.42 -27.40
C ASN A 36 25.73 46.54 -27.46
N LYS A 37 25.49 45.89 -28.61
CA LYS A 37 24.54 44.78 -28.74
C LYS A 37 25.03 43.59 -27.89
N SER A 38 24.59 43.49 -26.64
CA SER A 38 24.72 42.27 -25.87
C SER A 38 23.67 41.24 -26.30
N THR A 39 23.78 40.72 -27.53
CA THR A 39 23.01 39.55 -28.00
C THR A 39 23.51 38.27 -27.33
N ARG A 40 23.46 38.25 -26.00
CA ARG A 40 23.57 37.04 -25.19
C ARG A 40 22.21 36.37 -25.24
N GLY A 41 22.05 35.43 -26.17
CA GLY A 41 20.79 34.71 -26.35
C GLY A 41 20.41 33.98 -25.07
N LYS A 42 19.51 34.56 -24.26
CA LYS A 42 18.84 33.83 -23.20
C LYS A 42 18.08 32.69 -23.88
N LYS A 43 18.40 31.44 -23.53
CA LYS A 43 17.51 30.32 -23.82
C LYS A 43 16.13 30.67 -23.29
N LYS A 44 15.08 30.39 -24.08
CA LYS A 44 13.70 30.60 -23.64
C LYS A 44 13.41 29.58 -22.55
N SER A 45 13.05 30.03 -21.35
CA SER A 45 12.64 29.11 -20.28
C SER A 45 11.41 28.32 -20.72
N ILE A 46 11.40 27.03 -20.38
CA ILE A 46 10.31 26.10 -20.66
C ILE A 46 9.35 26.07 -19.46
N PHE A 47 9.92 26.11 -18.25
CA PHE A 47 9.19 26.17 -16.99
C PHE A 47 9.21 27.59 -16.40
N GLU A 48 8.29 27.84 -15.47
CA GLU A 48 8.24 29.08 -14.69
C GLU A 48 9.19 28.99 -13.49
N THR A 49 9.96 30.05 -13.25
CA THR A 49 10.82 30.15 -12.07
C THR A 49 9.97 30.10 -10.79
N TYR A 50 10.40 29.38 -9.76
CA TYR A 50 9.65 29.31 -8.50
C TYR A 50 9.62 30.67 -7.79
N MET A 51 8.54 30.90 -7.03
CA MET A 51 8.39 32.08 -6.18
C MET A 51 9.39 32.08 -5.00
N SER A 52 9.61 33.25 -4.38
CA SER A 52 10.40 33.34 -3.15
C SER A 52 9.67 32.72 -1.96
N LYS A 53 10.38 32.36 -0.88
CA LYS A 53 9.76 31.81 0.33
C LYS A 53 8.88 32.86 1.02
N GLU A 54 9.28 34.11 0.89
CA GLU A 54 8.64 35.31 1.41
C GLU A 54 7.29 35.53 0.71
N ASP A 55 7.28 35.55 -0.64
CA ASP A 55 6.05 35.66 -1.44
C ASP A 55 5.11 34.47 -1.22
N VAL A 56 5.64 33.27 -1.01
CA VAL A 56 4.85 32.07 -0.72
C VAL A 56 4.22 32.15 0.67
N SER A 57 4.98 32.57 1.70
CA SER A 57 4.46 32.73 3.06
C SER A 57 3.38 33.81 3.13
N GLU A 58 3.58 34.96 2.48
CA GLU A 58 2.53 35.98 2.35
C GLU A 58 1.34 35.49 1.52
N GLY A 59 1.60 34.80 0.41
CA GLY A 59 0.56 34.31 -0.49
C GLY A 59 -0.41 33.34 0.18
N LEU A 60 0.12 32.42 0.99
CA LEU A 60 -0.65 31.49 1.83
C LEU A 60 -1.41 32.23 2.95
N LYS A 61 -0.74 33.12 3.71
CA LYS A 61 -1.38 33.93 4.78
C LYS A 61 -2.53 34.82 4.27
N ARG A 62 -2.48 35.23 3.00
CA ARG A 62 -3.52 36.03 2.32
C ARG A 62 -4.58 35.17 1.61
N GLY A 63 -4.48 33.84 1.63
CA GLY A 63 -5.39 32.93 0.90
C GLY A 63 -5.29 33.02 -0.64
N THR A 64 -4.23 33.65 -1.16
CA THR A 64 -4.01 33.86 -2.61
C THR A 64 -3.21 32.74 -3.29
N LEU A 65 -2.58 31.89 -2.47
CA LEU A 65 -1.98 30.62 -2.83
C LEU A 65 -2.63 29.53 -1.97
N ILE A 66 -2.62 28.30 -2.48
CA ILE A 66 -3.21 27.13 -1.82
C ILE A 66 -2.13 26.07 -1.64
N GLN A 67 -2.19 25.37 -0.50
CA GLN A 67 -1.43 24.16 -0.22
C GLN A 67 -2.40 22.97 -0.07
N ASP A 68 -3.41 23.15 0.79
CA ASP A 68 -4.39 22.11 1.17
C ASP A 68 -5.83 22.58 0.89
N GLY A 69 -6.79 21.64 0.68
CA GLY A 69 -8.21 21.96 0.55
C GLY A 69 -9.09 20.80 0.02
N ASP A 70 -10.39 20.86 0.32
CA ASP A 70 -11.36 19.74 0.25
C ASP A 70 -11.71 19.20 -1.16
N ARG A 71 -11.10 19.71 -2.23
CA ARG A 71 -11.36 19.30 -3.61
C ARG A 71 -10.11 19.40 -4.48
N ASP A 72 -9.79 18.32 -5.17
CA ASP A 72 -8.69 18.23 -6.13
C ASP A 72 -8.70 19.38 -7.14
N ILE A 73 -7.59 20.12 -7.17
CA ILE A 73 -7.35 21.22 -8.09
C ILE A 73 -6.58 20.67 -9.30
N PHE A 74 -7.13 20.84 -10.50
CA PHE A 74 -6.55 20.30 -11.72
C PHE A 74 -5.27 21.05 -12.13
N ILE A 75 -4.23 20.30 -12.52
CA ILE A 75 -2.95 20.85 -12.98
C ILE A 75 -2.76 20.48 -14.46
N ASP A 76 -3.03 21.44 -15.35
CA ASP A 76 -3.08 21.20 -16.80
C ASP A 76 -1.68 21.04 -17.43
N GLY A 77 -1.17 19.80 -17.40
CA GLY A 77 0.03 19.38 -18.09
C GLY A 77 1.36 19.70 -17.38
N VAL A 78 2.44 19.19 -17.96
CA VAL A 78 3.78 19.15 -17.33
C VAL A 78 4.33 20.55 -17.01
N VAL A 79 4.01 21.57 -17.82
CA VAL A 79 4.44 22.96 -17.58
C VAL A 79 3.74 23.55 -16.35
N ALA A 80 2.42 23.35 -16.20
CA ALA A 80 1.67 23.78 -15.01
C ALA A 80 2.08 23.01 -13.75
N ARG A 81 2.50 21.74 -13.89
CA ARG A 81 3.11 20.92 -12.82
C ARG A 81 4.47 21.46 -12.36
N ASN A 82 5.09 22.36 -13.13
CA ASN A 82 6.35 23.06 -12.83
C ASN A 82 7.39 22.19 -12.10
N ARG A 83 7.76 21.07 -12.75
CA ARG A 83 8.85 20.16 -12.33
C ARG A 83 8.65 19.45 -10.97
N ALA A 84 7.49 19.58 -10.33
CA ALA A 84 7.11 18.72 -9.20
C ALA A 84 6.93 17.27 -9.66
N LEU A 85 7.19 16.34 -8.74
CA LEU A 85 7.02 14.90 -8.92
C LEU A 85 5.85 14.38 -8.07
N ASN A 86 5.44 13.13 -8.31
CA ASN A 86 4.35 12.49 -7.57
C ASN A 86 4.65 12.44 -6.06
N GLY A 87 3.73 12.93 -5.23
CA GLY A 87 3.85 12.94 -3.76
C GLY A 87 4.59 14.15 -3.17
N ASP A 88 5.14 15.07 -3.97
CA ASP A 88 5.73 16.30 -3.44
C ASP A 88 4.66 17.23 -2.82
N LEU A 89 4.99 17.85 -1.68
CA LEU A 89 4.14 18.90 -1.10
C LEU A 89 4.40 20.21 -1.84
N VAL A 90 3.36 20.71 -2.53
CA VAL A 90 3.45 21.86 -3.44
C VAL A 90 2.55 23.01 -3.01
N VAL A 91 2.93 24.22 -3.38
CA VAL A 91 2.03 25.38 -3.32
C VAL A 91 1.60 25.74 -4.73
N VAL A 92 0.29 25.89 -4.91
CA VAL A 92 -0.34 26.19 -6.19
C VAL A 92 -0.98 27.57 -6.20
N LYS A 93 -1.04 28.17 -7.39
CA LYS A 93 -1.82 29.38 -7.67
C LYS A 93 -2.95 29.04 -8.61
N LEU A 94 -4.20 29.35 -8.21
CA LEU A 94 -5.37 29.22 -9.07
C LEU A 94 -5.19 30.05 -10.36
N LEU A 95 -5.62 29.48 -11.48
CA LEU A 95 -5.79 30.19 -12.74
C LEU A 95 -7.13 30.95 -12.73
N PRO A 96 -7.30 31.98 -13.58
CA PRO A 96 -8.60 32.62 -13.82
C PRO A 96 -9.68 31.62 -14.25
N GLU A 97 -10.95 31.92 -13.95
CA GLU A 97 -12.08 31.01 -14.19
C GLU A 97 -12.26 30.67 -15.68
N GLU A 98 -11.87 31.58 -16.58
CA GLU A 98 -11.88 31.37 -18.04
C GLU A 98 -10.85 30.31 -18.51
N GLN A 99 -9.96 29.86 -17.61
CA GLN A 99 -8.98 28.81 -17.85
C GLN A 99 -9.31 27.51 -17.09
N TRP A 100 -10.39 27.46 -16.32
CA TRP A 100 -10.84 26.25 -15.65
C TRP A 100 -11.40 25.25 -16.65
N LYS A 101 -11.16 23.96 -16.41
CA LYS A 101 -11.61 22.89 -17.30
C LYS A 101 -13.04 22.48 -16.96
N VAL A 102 -13.87 22.35 -17.99
CA VAL A 102 -15.12 21.58 -17.87
C VAL A 102 -14.74 20.10 -17.84
N ILE A 103 -15.02 19.42 -16.74
CA ILE A 103 -15.01 17.95 -16.75
C ILE A 103 -16.27 17.52 -17.50
N LYS A 104 -16.10 17.06 -18.73
CA LYS A 104 -17.05 16.10 -19.28
C LYS A 104 -16.90 14.77 -18.53
N PRO A 105 -17.98 14.07 -18.16
CA PRO A 105 -17.92 12.67 -17.75
C PRO A 105 -17.71 11.76 -18.97
N GLU A 106 -16.55 11.91 -19.61
CA GLU A 106 -16.01 11.04 -20.65
C GLU A 106 -14.75 10.34 -20.09
N SER A 107 -14.39 9.20 -20.68
CA SER A 107 -13.34 8.29 -20.21
C SER A 107 -11.93 8.90 -20.22
N GLY A 108 -10.99 8.24 -19.52
CA GLY A 108 -9.60 8.68 -19.33
C GLY A 108 -8.71 8.60 -20.59
N ASP A 109 -9.25 8.98 -21.75
CA ASP A 109 -8.67 8.72 -23.06
C ASP A 109 -7.71 9.84 -23.49
N LYS A 110 -6.58 9.96 -22.78
CA LYS A 110 -5.37 10.63 -23.28
C LYS A 110 -4.09 9.96 -22.77
N GLU A 111 -3.57 9.04 -23.57
CA GLU A 111 -2.13 8.76 -23.54
C GLU A 111 -1.35 10.04 -23.94
N PRO A 112 -0.12 10.23 -23.41
CA PRO A 112 0.78 11.25 -23.93
C PRO A 112 1.35 10.80 -25.29
N GLU A 113 1.15 11.60 -26.34
CA GLU A 113 1.72 11.35 -27.68
C GLU A 113 3.26 11.25 -27.64
N GLY A 114 3.77 10.03 -27.49
CA GLY A 114 5.15 9.67 -27.77
C GLY A 114 5.25 9.13 -29.19
N ALA A 115 6.13 9.70 -30.02
CA ALA A 115 6.32 9.21 -31.38
C ALA A 115 6.90 7.79 -31.37
N TYR A 116 6.07 6.81 -31.76
CA TYR A 116 6.50 5.45 -32.10
C TYR A 116 6.77 5.39 -33.61
N GLU A 117 8.04 5.39 -34.01
CA GLU A 117 8.41 4.90 -35.34
C GLU A 117 8.48 3.37 -35.29
N SER A 118 7.69 2.71 -36.15
CA SER A 118 7.59 1.25 -36.23
C SER A 118 8.40 0.70 -37.40
N GLU A 119 9.20 -0.33 -37.14
CA GLU A 119 9.76 -1.21 -38.16
C GLU A 119 9.28 -2.66 -37.89
N PRO A 120 9.01 -3.46 -38.95
CA PRO A 120 8.38 -4.78 -38.81
C PRO A 120 9.37 -5.88 -38.38
N PRO A 121 8.89 -6.97 -37.75
CA PRO A 121 9.72 -8.13 -37.44
C PRO A 121 10.10 -8.89 -38.72
N GLY A 122 11.39 -9.23 -38.85
CA GLY A 122 11.88 -10.14 -39.88
C GLY A 122 11.79 -11.60 -39.42
N GLU A 123 11.31 -12.48 -40.30
CA GLU A 123 11.23 -13.93 -40.04
C GLU A 123 12.62 -14.57 -39.87
N LEU A 124 12.72 -15.58 -38.99
CA LEU A 124 13.64 -16.72 -39.19
C LEU A 124 13.20 -17.90 -38.31
N CYS A 125 12.67 -18.95 -38.93
CA CYS A 125 12.30 -20.20 -38.25
C CYS A 125 13.51 -21.14 -38.14
N GLY A 126 13.62 -21.93 -37.07
CA GLY A 126 14.81 -22.73 -36.79
C GLY A 126 14.64 -23.78 -35.67
N SER A 127 13.59 -24.59 -35.73
CA SER A 127 13.25 -25.57 -34.70
C SER A 127 14.33 -26.65 -34.47
N ARG A 128 14.66 -26.93 -33.21
CA ARG A 128 15.25 -28.21 -32.79
C ARG A 128 14.85 -28.57 -31.36
N VAL A 129 14.15 -29.70 -31.22
CA VAL A 129 13.70 -30.26 -29.94
C VAL A 129 14.85 -31.03 -29.27
N LEU A 130 14.97 -30.90 -27.95
CA LEU A 130 15.71 -31.81 -27.09
C LEU A 130 14.81 -32.18 -25.91
N GLN A 131 14.63 -33.48 -25.67
CA GLN A 131 13.85 -33.99 -24.53
C GLN A 131 14.72 -34.08 -23.27
N PRO A 132 14.22 -33.68 -22.10
CA PRO A 132 14.67 -34.20 -20.81
C PRO A 132 14.07 -35.58 -20.55
N SER A 133 14.87 -36.51 -20.01
CA SER A 133 14.39 -37.75 -19.40
C SER A 133 13.90 -37.48 -17.96
N PRO A 134 12.95 -38.27 -17.42
CA PRO A 134 12.51 -38.11 -16.04
C PRO A 134 13.66 -38.36 -15.04
N LYS A 135 13.53 -37.75 -13.87
CA LYS A 135 14.25 -38.08 -12.65
C LYS A 135 13.29 -38.00 -11.48
N ASP A 136 13.38 -38.96 -10.59
CA ASP A 136 12.60 -39.03 -9.37
C ASP A 136 12.97 -37.87 -8.42
N CYS A 137 11.97 -37.23 -7.84
CA CYS A 137 12.13 -36.27 -6.76
C CYS A 137 11.53 -36.88 -5.48
N HIS A 138 12.31 -36.88 -4.40
CA HIS A 138 11.82 -37.23 -3.07
C HIS A 138 11.08 -36.04 -2.45
N ASP A 139 10.09 -36.30 -1.60
CA ASP A 139 9.40 -35.28 -0.83
C ASP A 139 10.38 -34.36 -0.09
N SER A 140 10.20 -33.06 -0.25
CA SER A 140 10.86 -32.01 0.52
C SER A 140 9.82 -30.92 0.80
N PRO A 141 9.78 -30.34 2.01
CA PRO A 141 8.64 -29.51 2.42
C PRO A 141 8.66 -28.14 1.73
N ASP A 142 7.56 -27.82 1.04
CA ASP A 142 7.34 -26.51 0.41
C ASP A 142 7.34 -25.38 1.44
N VAL A 143 7.87 -24.20 1.05
CA VAL A 143 7.93 -23.03 1.92
C VAL A 143 6.89 -21.99 1.47
N ILE A 144 5.74 -22.00 2.14
CA ILE A 144 4.71 -20.96 2.01
C ILE A 144 5.14 -19.75 2.84
N ILE A 145 5.61 -18.69 2.19
CA ILE A 145 5.89 -17.42 2.87
C ILE A 145 4.61 -16.59 2.90
N GLU A 146 3.89 -16.71 4.01
CA GLU A 146 2.79 -15.82 4.38
C GLU A 146 3.37 -14.42 4.64
N ALA A 147 3.00 -13.43 3.83
CA ALA A 147 3.31 -12.04 4.14
C ALA A 147 2.54 -11.62 5.39
N GLN A 148 3.25 -11.13 6.43
CA GLN A 148 2.61 -10.57 7.61
C GLN A 148 1.90 -9.26 7.27
N PHE A 149 0.61 -9.35 6.98
CA PHE A 149 -0.26 -8.19 6.86
C PHE A 149 -0.47 -7.54 8.24
N ASP A 150 -0.62 -6.22 8.28
CA ASP A 150 -0.82 -5.49 9.54
C ASP A 150 -2.30 -5.56 9.97
N ASP A 151 -2.71 -6.74 10.44
CA ASP A 151 -4.11 -7.17 10.52
C ASP A 151 -5.01 -6.41 11.51
N SER A 152 -4.49 -5.37 12.17
CA SER A 152 -5.30 -4.32 12.82
C SER A 152 -6.21 -3.55 11.85
N ASP A 153 -6.00 -3.67 10.54
CA ASP A 153 -6.80 -3.08 9.47
C ASP A 153 -7.35 -4.15 8.46
N SER A 154 -7.45 -5.44 8.81
CA SER A 154 -7.75 -6.55 7.87
C SER A 154 -9.05 -7.32 8.15
N GLU A 155 -9.87 -7.54 7.12
CA GLU A 155 -11.32 -7.59 7.32
C GLU A 155 -12.25 -8.59 6.53
N ASP A 156 -12.33 -9.87 6.95
CA ASP A 156 -13.08 -10.96 6.26
C ASP A 156 -14.43 -11.46 6.88
N GLY A 157 -15.23 -12.23 6.13
CA GLY A 157 -16.36 -13.03 6.61
C GLY A 157 -16.53 -14.30 5.76
N HIS A 158 -16.80 -15.47 6.35
CA HIS A 158 -18.16 -16.01 6.47
C HIS A 158 -18.35 -16.85 7.76
N GLY A 159 -19.59 -17.22 8.09
CA GLY A 159 -19.91 -18.12 9.22
C GLY A 159 -21.41 -18.39 9.36
N SER A 160 -21.92 -19.43 8.68
CA SER A 160 -23.34 -19.79 8.71
C SER A 160 -23.74 -20.47 10.03
N THR A 161 -24.92 -20.16 10.56
CA THR A 161 -25.62 -21.02 11.52
C THR A 161 -27.12 -20.75 11.50
N GLN A 162 -27.93 -21.81 11.53
CA GLN A 162 -29.38 -21.72 11.35
C GLN A 162 -30.11 -21.27 12.63
N SER A 163 -31.07 -20.36 12.48
CA SER A 163 -32.19 -20.19 13.41
C SER A 163 -33.41 -19.72 12.63
N ALA A 164 -34.58 -20.25 12.96
CA ALA A 164 -35.80 -20.04 12.19
C ALA A 164 -37.00 -19.69 13.08
N LEU A 165 -38.01 -19.10 12.42
CA LEU A 165 -39.44 -19.02 12.77
C LEU A 165 -40.01 -17.63 13.19
N LEU A 166 -40.68 -17.04 12.19
CA LEU A 166 -42.10 -16.60 12.20
C LEU A 166 -42.53 -15.17 12.61
N ASP A 167 -43.35 -14.64 11.70
CA ASP A 167 -44.58 -13.83 11.85
C ASP A 167 -44.59 -12.29 12.01
N ASP A 168 -44.83 -11.64 10.86
CA ASP A 168 -46.05 -10.89 10.53
C ASP A 168 -46.52 -9.69 11.40
N VAL A 169 -46.36 -8.45 10.89
CA VAL A 169 -47.43 -7.42 10.93
C VAL A 169 -47.47 -6.56 9.65
N LYS A 170 -48.55 -6.73 8.90
CA LYS A 170 -49.32 -5.81 8.03
C LYS A 170 -48.77 -4.40 7.66
N ARG A 171 -48.92 -4.11 6.36
CA ARG A 171 -49.08 -2.77 5.73
C ARG A 171 -49.87 -1.77 6.58
N LEU A 172 -49.53 -0.49 6.45
CA LEU A 172 -50.52 0.59 6.33
C LEU A 172 -50.02 1.69 5.38
N SER A 173 -50.92 2.24 4.56
CA SER A 173 -50.63 3.19 3.49
C SER A 173 -51.44 4.47 3.66
N VAL A 174 -50.84 5.64 3.40
CA VAL A 174 -51.57 6.91 3.24
C VAL A 174 -51.06 7.62 1.99
N CYS A 175 -51.96 7.93 1.06
CA CYS A 175 -51.66 8.74 -0.12
C CYS A 175 -51.87 10.23 0.17
N VAL A 176 -51.13 11.10 -0.53
CA VAL A 176 -51.54 12.48 -0.79
C VAL A 176 -51.44 12.75 -2.28
N HIS A 177 -52.56 13.10 -2.91
CA HIS A 177 -52.62 13.59 -4.28
C HIS A 177 -52.43 15.12 -4.30
N GLU A 178 -51.86 15.68 -5.38
CA GLU A 178 -52.68 16.27 -6.46
C GLU A 178 -51.85 16.85 -7.63
N LYS A 179 -52.51 16.90 -8.81
CA LYS A 179 -52.33 17.86 -9.94
C LYS A 179 -50.87 18.12 -10.43
N GLY A 180 -50.45 17.76 -11.65
CA GLY A 180 -51.17 17.20 -12.80
C GLY A 180 -51.53 18.24 -13.87
N LYS A 181 -50.87 18.16 -15.04
CA LYS A 181 -51.26 18.80 -16.31
C LYS A 181 -50.57 18.10 -17.50
N GLU A 182 -51.35 17.67 -18.48
CA GLU A 182 -50.88 17.03 -19.73
C GLU A 182 -50.98 17.98 -20.94
N LYS A 183 -50.39 17.55 -22.07
CA LYS A 183 -50.62 17.98 -23.47
C LYS A 183 -49.97 19.34 -23.85
N ALA A 184 -49.57 19.57 -25.10
CA ALA A 184 -49.85 18.83 -26.35
C ALA A 184 -48.59 18.55 -27.20
N SER A 185 -48.79 17.94 -28.37
CA SER A 185 -47.75 17.27 -29.17
C SER A 185 -47.32 18.01 -30.44
N ALA A 186 -46.13 17.63 -30.92
CA ALA A 186 -45.68 17.57 -32.32
C ALA A 186 -45.71 18.82 -33.23
N SER A 187 -44.53 19.18 -33.74
CA SER A 187 -44.25 19.07 -35.18
C SER A 187 -42.73 19.15 -35.43
N ALA A 188 -42.26 18.69 -36.59
CA ALA A 188 -40.86 18.72 -36.98
C ALA A 188 -40.68 19.40 -38.33
N THR A 189 -39.58 20.14 -38.54
CA THR A 189 -38.84 20.13 -39.82
C THR A 189 -37.52 20.91 -39.78
N LYS A 190 -36.52 20.30 -40.42
CA LYS A 190 -35.37 20.88 -41.14
C LYS A 190 -34.27 21.66 -40.42
N ASP A 191 -33.06 21.31 -40.84
CA ASP A 191 -31.77 21.87 -40.51
C ASP A 191 -31.56 23.27 -41.08
N LYS A 192 -30.69 24.04 -40.41
CA LYS A 192 -29.62 24.76 -41.11
C LYS A 192 -28.43 25.03 -40.19
N SER A 193 -27.23 24.86 -40.73
CA SER A 193 -25.97 25.05 -40.03
C SER A 193 -25.65 26.53 -39.82
N THR A 194 -25.23 26.90 -38.61
CA THR A 194 -24.42 28.11 -38.35
C THR A 194 -23.47 27.83 -37.18
N SER A 195 -22.23 28.29 -37.27
CA SER A 195 -21.24 28.14 -36.20
C SER A 195 -21.43 29.19 -35.10
N VAL A 196 -21.48 28.75 -33.84
CA VAL A 196 -21.44 29.63 -32.66
C VAL A 196 -20.46 29.02 -31.66
N ALA A 197 -19.59 29.83 -31.07
CA ALA A 197 -18.73 29.39 -29.98
C ALA A 197 -19.58 29.08 -28.74
N ALA A 198 -19.33 27.97 -28.06
CA ALA A 198 -20.11 27.56 -26.89
C ALA A 198 -19.94 28.60 -25.76
N ASP A 199 -21.04 29.24 -25.36
CA ASP A 199 -21.03 30.18 -24.23
C ASP A 199 -20.89 29.39 -22.93
N ILE A 200 -19.73 29.55 -22.28
CA ILE A 200 -19.33 28.80 -21.08
C ILE A 200 -20.31 29.06 -19.91
N ARG A 201 -21.07 30.16 -19.95
CA ARG A 201 -22.03 30.57 -18.90
C ARG A 201 -23.33 29.77 -18.88
N ALA A 202 -23.53 28.83 -19.81
CA ALA A 202 -24.75 28.01 -19.91
C ALA A 202 -24.62 26.60 -19.27
N LEU A 203 -23.46 26.25 -18.70
CA LEU A 203 -23.25 24.97 -18.02
C LEU A 203 -23.51 25.08 -16.51
N PRO A 204 -24.03 24.03 -15.84
CA PRO A 204 -24.20 24.04 -14.40
C PRO A 204 -22.85 24.05 -13.68
N GLU A 205 -22.76 24.79 -12.58
CA GLU A 205 -21.53 24.97 -11.77
C GLU A 205 -20.89 23.65 -11.30
N LYS A 206 -21.67 22.56 -11.25
CA LYS A 206 -21.19 21.20 -10.95
C LYS A 206 -20.16 20.65 -11.95
N SER A 207 -20.00 21.24 -13.13
CA SER A 207 -19.15 20.70 -14.22
C SER A 207 -17.77 21.35 -14.38
N LEU A 208 -17.45 22.42 -13.63
CA LEU A 208 -16.16 23.13 -13.74
C LEU A 208 -15.19 22.71 -12.63
N GLN A 209 -14.00 22.23 -13.01
CA GLN A 209 -12.91 21.95 -12.07
C GLN A 209 -11.91 23.10 -12.01
N ARG A 210 -11.72 23.63 -10.79
CA ARG A 210 -10.69 24.63 -10.49
C ARG A 210 -9.34 24.16 -11.02
N SER A 211 -8.70 25.00 -11.81
CA SER A 211 -7.41 24.70 -12.44
C SER A 211 -6.32 25.62 -11.90
N ALA A 212 -5.11 25.10 -11.71
CA ALA A 212 -4.00 25.81 -11.09
C ALA A 212 -2.64 25.46 -11.73
N LYS A 213 -1.60 26.16 -11.26
CA LYS A 213 -0.20 25.87 -11.55
C LYS A 213 0.64 25.84 -10.28
N VAL A 214 1.65 24.97 -10.24
CA VAL A 214 2.64 24.88 -9.15
C VAL A 214 3.59 26.07 -9.22
N VAL A 215 3.68 26.83 -8.12
CA VAL A 215 4.55 28.01 -8.01
C VAL A 215 5.73 27.80 -7.05
N TYR A 216 5.67 26.78 -6.20
CA TYR A 216 6.73 26.42 -5.27
C TYR A 216 6.59 24.95 -4.81
N ILE A 217 7.70 24.30 -4.44
CA ILE A 217 7.72 22.97 -3.80
C ILE A 217 8.16 23.16 -2.35
N VAL A 218 7.26 22.91 -1.40
CA VAL A 218 7.50 23.07 0.05
C VAL A 218 8.40 21.95 0.56
N GLU A 219 8.02 20.71 0.26
CA GLU A 219 8.73 19.51 0.69
C GLU A 219 8.88 18.50 -0.44
N LYS A 220 10.06 17.86 -0.48
CA LYS A 220 10.49 16.97 -1.55
C LYS A 220 10.33 15.49 -1.13
N LYS A 221 9.10 15.03 -0.92
CA LYS A 221 8.83 13.68 -0.38
C LYS A 221 9.20 12.52 -1.33
N HIS A 222 9.11 12.70 -2.65
CA HIS A 222 9.55 11.66 -3.59
C HIS A 222 11.07 11.40 -3.45
N SER A 223 11.46 10.13 -3.41
CA SER A 223 12.84 9.62 -3.33
C SER A 223 13.88 10.23 -4.31
N ARG A 224 13.44 10.78 -5.45
CA ARG A 224 14.26 11.16 -6.64
C ARG A 224 15.07 10.02 -7.26
N ALA A 225 14.99 8.79 -6.72
CA ALA A 225 15.42 7.59 -7.42
C ALA A 225 14.29 7.11 -8.34
N ALA A 226 14.66 6.50 -9.46
CA ALA A 226 13.73 5.77 -10.32
C ALA A 226 14.44 4.58 -10.96
N THR A 227 13.67 3.52 -11.20
CA THR A 227 14.11 2.31 -11.91
C THR A 227 13.76 2.41 -13.39
N GLY A 228 14.60 1.90 -14.29
CA GLY A 228 14.34 1.99 -15.72
C GLY A 228 15.55 1.73 -16.62
N PHE A 229 15.41 2.12 -17.89
CA PHE A 229 16.28 1.69 -18.99
C PHE A 229 17.10 2.83 -19.58
N LEU A 230 18.36 2.55 -19.95
CA LEU A 230 19.21 3.49 -20.70
C LEU A 230 19.03 3.34 -22.21
N LYS A 231 18.86 4.47 -22.91
CA LYS A 231 18.82 4.55 -24.37
C LYS A 231 19.72 5.70 -24.87
N LEU A 232 20.33 5.55 -26.04
CA LEU A 232 20.99 6.68 -26.70
C LEU A 232 19.94 7.69 -27.19
N LEU A 233 20.30 8.97 -27.27
CA LEU A 233 19.44 10.00 -27.86
C LEU A 233 19.27 9.76 -29.37
N ALA A 234 18.09 10.09 -29.92
CA ALA A 234 17.80 9.85 -31.34
C ALA A 234 18.61 10.76 -32.28
N ASP A 235 18.75 12.04 -31.95
CA ASP A 235 19.51 13.01 -32.75
C ASP A 235 21.03 12.86 -32.55
N LYS A 236 21.64 12.01 -33.39
CA LYS A 236 23.09 11.74 -33.45
C LYS A 236 23.96 12.98 -33.72
N ASN A 237 23.38 14.08 -34.21
CA ASN A 237 24.11 15.31 -34.55
C ASN A 237 24.15 16.34 -33.41
N SER A 238 23.31 16.19 -32.38
CA SER A 238 23.23 17.12 -31.26
C SER A 238 24.51 17.15 -30.41
N GLU A 239 24.87 18.33 -29.89
CA GLU A 239 25.84 18.43 -28.79
C GLU A 239 25.41 17.64 -27.54
N LEU A 240 24.10 17.44 -27.33
CA LEU A 240 23.58 16.66 -26.20
C LEU A 240 23.84 15.17 -26.37
N PHE A 241 23.69 14.63 -27.59
CA PHE A 241 24.01 13.23 -27.92
C PHE A 241 25.46 12.87 -27.62
N ARG A 242 26.39 13.81 -27.82
CA ARG A 242 27.83 13.62 -27.54
C ARG A 242 28.18 13.74 -26.04
N LYS A 243 27.20 13.98 -25.16
CA LYS A 243 27.40 14.27 -23.73
C LYS A 243 26.51 13.44 -22.81
N TYR A 244 25.32 13.05 -23.26
CA TYR A 244 24.28 12.41 -22.44
C TYR A 244 23.61 11.21 -23.13
N ALA A 245 23.33 10.18 -22.33
CA ALA A 245 22.30 9.19 -22.61
C ALA A 245 20.92 9.68 -22.11
N LEU A 246 19.85 9.01 -22.55
CA LEU A 246 18.49 9.21 -22.08
C LEU A 246 18.05 8.00 -21.24
N PHE A 247 17.91 8.21 -19.93
CA PHE A 247 17.28 7.25 -19.04
C PHE A 247 15.75 7.40 -19.11
N SER A 248 15.06 6.28 -19.23
CA SER A 248 13.60 6.19 -19.30
C SER A 248 13.09 5.42 -18.08
N PRO A 249 12.50 6.10 -17.08
CA PRO A 249 11.89 5.45 -15.92
C PRO A 249 10.77 4.48 -16.32
N SER A 250 10.59 3.43 -15.52
CA SER A 250 9.43 2.54 -15.58
C SER A 250 8.15 3.25 -15.11
N ASP A 251 8.23 4.08 -14.05
CA ASP A 251 7.13 4.94 -13.64
C ASP A 251 6.96 6.15 -14.58
N HIS A 252 5.89 6.13 -15.39
CA HIS A 252 5.54 7.18 -16.34
C HIS A 252 5.21 8.55 -15.70
N ARG A 253 5.00 8.62 -14.38
CA ARG A 253 4.80 9.89 -13.65
C ARG A 253 6.11 10.70 -13.58
N VAL A 254 7.25 9.99 -13.58
CA VAL A 254 8.62 10.53 -13.51
C VAL A 254 9.08 10.97 -14.91
N PRO A 255 9.73 12.15 -15.06
CA PRO A 255 10.26 12.58 -16.36
C PRO A 255 11.40 11.67 -16.82
N ARG A 256 11.59 11.55 -18.15
CA ARG A 256 12.85 11.02 -18.70
C ARG A 256 14.03 11.90 -18.26
N ILE A 257 15.20 11.30 -18.09
CA ILE A 257 16.35 11.89 -17.39
C ILE A 257 17.58 11.87 -18.30
N TYR A 258 18.30 12.98 -18.41
CA TYR A 258 19.64 13.01 -19.02
C TYR A 258 20.68 12.45 -18.03
N VAL A 259 21.42 11.43 -18.47
CA VAL A 259 22.53 10.82 -17.72
C VAL A 259 23.84 11.11 -18.46
N PRO A 260 24.88 11.66 -17.81
CA PRO A 260 26.16 11.92 -18.47
C PRO A 260 26.79 10.61 -18.99
N LEU A 261 27.29 10.59 -20.23
CA LEU A 261 27.88 9.37 -20.82
C LEU A 261 29.09 8.83 -20.05
N LYS A 262 29.77 9.68 -19.27
CA LYS A 262 30.85 9.31 -18.35
C LYS A 262 30.40 8.43 -17.16
N ASP A 263 29.10 8.40 -16.88
CA ASP A 263 28.49 7.65 -15.77
C ASP A 263 27.77 6.38 -16.28
N CYS A 264 27.79 6.12 -17.59
CA CYS A 264 27.27 4.90 -18.22
C CYS A 264 28.35 3.79 -18.28
N PRO A 265 27.97 2.51 -18.47
CA PRO A 265 28.92 1.43 -18.78
C PRO A 265 29.79 1.78 -20.00
N GLN A 266 31.08 1.39 -19.99
CA GLN A 266 32.03 1.80 -21.02
C GLN A 266 31.64 1.31 -22.42
N ASP A 267 31.04 0.11 -22.50
CA ASP A 267 30.55 -0.54 -23.70
C ASP A 267 29.08 -0.23 -24.03
N PHE A 268 28.34 0.49 -23.19
CA PHE A 268 26.99 0.96 -23.54
C PHE A 268 27.00 1.86 -24.79
N VAL A 269 28.07 2.63 -25.01
CA VAL A 269 28.19 3.50 -26.20
C VAL A 269 28.47 2.70 -27.48
N THR A 270 29.14 1.55 -27.38
CA THR A 270 29.46 0.69 -28.54
C THR A 270 28.40 -0.38 -28.80
N ARG A 271 27.75 -0.89 -27.76
CA ARG A 271 26.72 -1.92 -27.80
C ARG A 271 25.48 -1.55 -26.95
N PRO A 272 24.75 -0.48 -27.30
CA PRO A 272 23.57 -0.03 -26.53
C PRO A 272 22.40 -1.02 -26.57
N LYS A 273 22.41 -2.01 -27.49
CA LYS A 273 21.36 -3.05 -27.59
C LYS A 273 21.49 -4.12 -26.52
N ASP A 274 22.70 -4.44 -26.07
CA ASP A 274 22.97 -5.43 -25.03
C ASP A 274 22.28 -5.05 -23.70
N TYR A 275 22.10 -3.75 -23.49
CA TYR A 275 21.45 -3.15 -22.32
C TYR A 275 19.95 -2.87 -22.51
N ALA A 276 19.34 -3.28 -23.62
CA ALA A 276 17.95 -2.92 -23.93
C ALA A 276 16.95 -3.42 -22.89
N ASN A 277 17.23 -4.56 -22.25
CA ASN A 277 16.42 -5.17 -21.18
C ASN A 277 17.06 -5.02 -19.79
N THR A 278 18.19 -4.32 -19.67
CA THR A 278 18.91 -4.17 -18.40
C THR A 278 18.35 -3.00 -17.60
N LEU A 279 18.01 -3.27 -16.34
CA LEU A 279 17.53 -2.28 -15.38
C LEU A 279 18.68 -1.52 -14.73
N PHE A 280 18.48 -0.22 -14.56
CA PHE A 280 19.38 0.67 -13.84
C PHE A 280 18.60 1.55 -12.86
N ILE A 281 19.27 1.98 -11.79
CA ILE A 281 18.82 3.09 -10.95
C ILE A 281 19.41 4.39 -11.46
N CYS A 282 18.57 5.40 -11.67
CA CYS A 282 18.99 6.79 -11.84
C CYS A 282 18.46 7.64 -10.67
N ARG A 283 19.29 8.57 -10.17
CA ARG A 283 18.87 9.58 -9.20
C ARG A 283 18.83 10.96 -9.85
N ILE A 284 17.69 11.64 -9.78
CA ILE A 284 17.50 13.02 -10.25
C ILE A 284 18.27 13.97 -9.34
N VAL A 285 19.22 14.71 -9.90
CA VAL A 285 20.05 15.68 -9.15
C VAL A 285 19.59 17.13 -9.35
N ASP A 286 19.00 17.45 -10.51
CA ASP A 286 18.55 18.81 -10.84
C ASP A 286 17.47 18.79 -11.94
N TRP A 287 16.59 19.80 -12.00
CA TRP A 287 15.70 20.03 -13.13
C TRP A 287 15.60 21.54 -13.45
N LYS A 288 16.44 21.96 -14.39
CA LYS A 288 16.55 23.36 -14.81
C LYS A 288 15.34 23.81 -15.62
N GLU A 289 15.00 25.08 -15.47
CA GLU A 289 13.85 25.69 -16.13
C GLU A 289 13.98 25.76 -17.67
N ASP A 290 15.20 25.65 -18.21
CA ASP A 290 15.51 25.62 -19.65
C ASP A 290 15.58 24.19 -20.26
N SER A 291 15.24 23.14 -19.50
CA SER A 291 15.39 21.73 -19.93
C SER A 291 14.09 20.93 -19.76
N SER A 292 13.57 20.37 -20.87
CA SER A 292 12.37 19.52 -20.88
C SER A 292 12.52 18.25 -20.02
N PHE A 293 13.75 17.77 -19.87
CA PHE A 293 14.11 16.58 -19.12
C PHE A 293 14.94 16.93 -17.88
N ALA A 294 14.85 16.10 -16.85
CA ALA A 294 15.66 16.24 -15.65
C ALA A 294 17.13 15.88 -15.93
N LEU A 295 18.05 16.33 -15.07
CA LEU A 295 19.43 15.86 -15.02
C LEU A 295 19.56 14.85 -13.87
N GLY A 296 20.23 13.73 -14.13
CA GLY A 296 20.43 12.69 -13.14
C GLY A 296 21.84 12.09 -13.18
N GLN A 297 22.12 11.28 -12.16
CA GLN A 297 23.31 10.45 -12.05
C GLN A 297 22.88 8.98 -12.08
N LEU A 298 23.61 8.15 -12.83
CA LEU A 298 23.43 6.71 -12.76
C LEU A 298 24.00 6.20 -11.43
N ALA A 299 23.24 5.41 -10.67
CA ALA A 299 23.70 4.86 -9.40
C ALA A 299 24.33 3.48 -9.59
N LYS A 300 23.60 2.54 -10.21
CA LYS A 300 24.08 1.21 -10.61
C LYS A 300 23.17 0.54 -11.65
N SER A 301 23.68 -0.52 -12.25
CA SER A 301 22.88 -1.58 -12.90
C SER A 301 22.30 -2.50 -11.82
N LEU A 302 21.13 -3.09 -12.08
CA LEU A 302 20.46 -4.04 -11.18
C LEU A 302 20.56 -5.48 -11.72
N GLY A 303 20.18 -5.69 -12.98
CA GLY A 303 20.08 -6.99 -13.65
C GLY A 303 19.18 -6.88 -14.88
N GLN A 304 18.59 -7.98 -15.35
CA GLN A 304 17.59 -7.92 -16.41
C GLN A 304 16.19 -7.61 -15.85
N ALA A 305 15.35 -6.97 -16.67
CA ALA A 305 13.94 -6.78 -16.36
C ALA A 305 13.19 -8.11 -16.33
N GLY A 306 12.31 -8.28 -15.35
CA GLY A 306 11.61 -9.54 -15.05
C GLY A 306 12.36 -10.54 -14.17
N GLU A 307 13.60 -10.25 -13.75
CA GLU A 307 14.31 -11.05 -12.73
C GLU A 307 13.90 -10.58 -11.31
N ILE A 308 13.58 -11.52 -10.40
CA ILE A 308 13.02 -11.22 -9.07
C ILE A 308 13.85 -10.21 -8.27
N GLU A 309 15.14 -10.48 -8.09
CA GLU A 309 15.99 -9.68 -7.21
C GLU A 309 16.32 -8.29 -7.79
N PRO A 310 16.67 -8.14 -9.09
CA PRO A 310 16.78 -6.83 -9.74
C PRO A 310 15.52 -5.96 -9.66
N GLU A 311 14.34 -6.54 -9.92
CA GLU A 311 13.06 -5.80 -9.83
C GLU A 311 12.73 -5.46 -8.37
N THR A 312 12.97 -6.38 -7.43
CA THR A 312 12.81 -6.15 -5.98
C THR A 312 13.69 -4.99 -5.49
N GLU A 313 14.97 -4.97 -5.85
CA GLU A 313 15.87 -3.86 -5.49
C GLU A 313 15.45 -2.54 -6.16
N GLY A 314 14.93 -2.62 -7.38
CA GLY A 314 14.31 -1.50 -8.09
C GLY A 314 13.14 -0.88 -7.32
N ILE A 315 12.19 -1.71 -6.90
CA ILE A 315 11.01 -1.33 -6.11
C ILE A 315 11.44 -0.71 -4.76
N LEU A 316 12.31 -1.38 -4.01
CA LEU A 316 12.81 -0.90 -2.73
C LEU A 316 13.50 0.47 -2.87
N THR A 317 14.35 0.65 -3.88
CA THR A 317 15.09 1.89 -4.11
C THR A 317 14.19 3.04 -4.55
N GLU A 318 13.18 2.77 -5.40
CA GLU A 318 12.26 3.80 -5.92
C GLU A 318 11.37 4.38 -4.82
N TYR A 319 10.93 3.55 -3.85
CA TYR A 319 10.15 3.98 -2.67
C TYR A 319 11.03 4.37 -1.47
N GLY A 320 12.35 4.41 -1.65
CA GLY A 320 13.32 4.81 -0.63
C GLY A 320 13.27 3.93 0.62
N VAL A 321 13.06 2.62 0.46
CA VAL A 321 13.28 1.65 1.53
C VAL A 321 14.78 1.47 1.73
N ASP A 322 15.24 1.67 2.96
CA ASP A 322 16.59 1.29 3.35
C ASP A 322 16.62 -0.21 3.65
N PHE A 323 17.33 -0.95 2.80
CA PHE A 323 17.59 -2.38 2.92
C PHE A 323 19.08 -2.69 3.15
N THR A 324 19.88 -1.68 3.53
CA THR A 324 21.31 -1.87 3.82
C THR A 324 21.55 -2.57 5.15
N ASP A 325 22.74 -3.14 5.33
CA ASP A 325 23.17 -3.68 6.62
C ASP A 325 23.30 -2.56 7.66
N PHE A 326 22.91 -2.85 8.91
CA PHE A 326 23.05 -1.89 10.02
C PHE A 326 24.53 -1.57 10.30
N SER A 327 24.84 -0.29 10.54
CA SER A 327 26.22 0.16 10.80
C SER A 327 26.77 -0.41 12.11
N SER A 328 28.10 -0.45 12.26
CA SER A 328 28.74 -0.86 13.53
C SER A 328 28.25 -0.04 14.73
N GLU A 329 28.03 1.27 14.53
CA GLU A 329 27.52 2.19 15.55
C GLU A 329 26.11 1.79 16.05
N VAL A 330 25.26 1.24 15.16
CA VAL A 330 23.96 0.65 15.52
C VAL A 330 24.14 -0.69 16.24
N LEU A 331 25.05 -1.54 15.77
CA LEU A 331 25.28 -2.87 16.35
C LEU A 331 25.97 -2.80 17.72
N GLU A 332 26.77 -1.76 17.98
CA GLU A 332 27.38 -1.45 19.28
C GLU A 332 26.32 -1.04 20.34
N CYS A 333 25.14 -0.58 19.92
CA CYS A 333 24.01 -0.32 20.82
C CYS A 333 23.34 -1.61 21.34
N LEU A 334 23.65 -2.79 20.78
CA LEU A 334 23.03 -4.07 21.16
C LEU A 334 23.64 -4.67 22.44
N PRO A 335 22.94 -5.58 23.15
CA PRO A 335 23.49 -6.24 24.33
C PRO A 335 24.72 -7.10 24.00
N GLN A 336 25.90 -6.66 24.46
CA GLN A 336 27.19 -7.28 24.12
C GLN A 336 27.46 -8.62 24.83
N GLY A 337 26.74 -8.92 25.92
CA GLY A 337 26.87 -10.17 26.67
C GLY A 337 25.96 -11.25 26.10
N LEU A 338 26.44 -12.01 25.11
CA LEU A 338 25.69 -13.11 24.48
C LEU A 338 26.17 -14.49 24.98
N PRO A 339 25.27 -15.47 25.22
CA PRO A 339 23.81 -15.36 25.15
C PRO A 339 23.25 -14.44 26.24
N TRP A 340 22.32 -13.55 25.86
CA TRP A 340 21.76 -12.57 26.78
C TRP A 340 20.78 -13.24 27.75
N THR A 341 20.77 -12.76 29.00
CA THR A 341 19.86 -13.22 30.05
C THR A 341 19.32 -12.03 30.83
N ILE A 342 18.09 -12.15 31.33
CA ILE A 342 17.41 -11.06 32.03
C ILE A 342 18.16 -10.71 33.33
N PRO A 343 18.54 -9.44 33.56
CA PRO A 343 19.16 -9.03 34.81
C PRO A 343 18.26 -9.28 36.03
N PRO A 344 18.79 -9.78 37.17
CA PRO A 344 18.03 -9.99 38.40
C PRO A 344 17.39 -8.72 39.02
N GLU A 345 17.64 -7.54 38.46
CA GLU A 345 16.94 -6.31 38.80
C GLU A 345 15.57 -6.22 38.10
N GLU A 346 15.51 -6.49 36.79
CA GLU A 346 14.25 -6.51 36.02
C GLU A 346 13.26 -7.55 36.60
N ILE A 347 13.77 -8.72 37.02
CA ILE A 347 12.97 -9.78 37.67
C ILE A 347 12.36 -9.31 39.00
N ARG A 348 12.97 -8.32 39.68
CA ARG A 348 12.45 -7.74 40.94
C ARG A 348 11.54 -6.54 40.74
N GLN A 349 11.64 -5.84 39.61
CA GLN A 349 10.83 -4.64 39.31
C GLN A 349 9.55 -4.96 38.52
N ARG A 350 9.50 -6.10 37.82
CA ARG A 350 8.37 -6.50 36.95
C ARG A 350 7.40 -7.46 37.65
N ARG A 351 6.15 -7.52 37.16
CA ARG A 351 5.21 -8.60 37.53
C ARG A 351 5.66 -9.89 36.82
N ASP A 352 6.08 -10.88 37.60
CA ASP A 352 6.44 -12.21 37.10
C ASP A 352 5.17 -13.00 36.73
N LEU A 353 5.07 -13.41 35.47
CA LEU A 353 3.98 -14.18 34.88
C LEU A 353 4.48 -15.47 34.22
N ARG A 354 5.75 -15.88 34.45
CA ARG A 354 6.39 -17.05 33.80
C ARG A 354 5.77 -18.41 34.14
N LYS A 355 4.72 -18.44 34.98
CA LYS A 355 3.99 -19.64 35.42
C LYS A 355 2.51 -19.63 35.02
N ASP A 356 2.05 -18.56 34.36
CA ASP A 356 0.72 -18.52 33.77
C ASP A 356 0.81 -19.02 32.32
N CYS A 357 -0.23 -19.73 31.85
CA CYS A 357 -0.27 -20.25 30.49
C CYS A 357 -0.38 -19.10 29.47
N VAL A 358 0.76 -18.72 28.89
CA VAL A 358 0.92 -17.66 27.87
C VAL A 358 1.46 -18.30 26.59
N PHE A 359 0.90 -17.97 25.42
CA PHE A 359 1.32 -18.51 24.12
C PHE A 359 1.15 -17.46 23.01
N THR A 360 1.82 -17.64 21.87
CA THR A 360 1.64 -16.80 20.66
C THR A 360 0.72 -17.49 19.65
N ILE A 361 0.08 -16.73 18.76
CA ILE A 361 -0.68 -17.25 17.60
C ILE A 361 -0.32 -16.41 16.38
N ASP A 362 0.48 -16.96 15.47
CA ASP A 362 1.10 -16.22 14.37
C ASP A 362 0.89 -16.91 13.00
N PRO A 363 1.25 -16.28 11.88
CA PRO A 363 1.56 -16.99 10.64
C PRO A 363 2.60 -18.10 10.86
N SER A 364 2.51 -19.17 10.07
CA SER A 364 3.39 -20.35 10.20
C SER A 364 4.88 -19.98 10.16
N THR A 365 5.23 -19.08 9.23
CA THR A 365 6.59 -18.60 8.93
C THR A 365 7.05 -17.39 9.76
N ALA A 366 6.24 -16.89 10.70
CA ALA A 366 6.60 -15.74 11.54
C ALA A 366 7.81 -16.03 12.45
N ARG A 367 8.69 -15.03 12.59
CA ARG A 367 9.96 -15.10 13.37
C ARG A 367 10.06 -14.01 14.44
N ASP A 368 9.42 -12.88 14.16
CA ASP A 368 9.31 -11.65 14.92
C ASP A 368 7.95 -11.62 15.66
N LEU A 369 7.86 -12.42 16.73
CA LEU A 369 6.63 -12.61 17.50
C LEU A 369 6.47 -11.42 18.46
N ASP A 370 5.63 -10.46 18.08
CA ASP A 370 5.43 -9.19 18.79
C ASP A 370 4.51 -9.33 20.01
N ASP A 371 3.52 -10.22 19.94
CA ASP A 371 2.47 -10.39 20.95
C ASP A 371 2.28 -11.85 21.40
N ALA A 372 1.74 -11.98 22.62
CA ALA A 372 1.33 -13.25 23.22
C ALA A 372 0.04 -13.06 24.03
N LEU A 373 -0.74 -14.11 24.16
CA LEU A 373 -2.05 -14.13 24.81
C LEU A 373 -2.09 -15.08 26.01
N SER A 374 -2.92 -14.75 26.99
CA SER A 374 -3.35 -15.67 28.07
C SER A 374 -4.82 -15.46 28.41
N CYS A 375 -5.50 -16.52 28.89
CA CYS A 375 -6.90 -16.45 29.29
C CYS A 375 -7.21 -17.46 30.41
N LYS A 376 -7.65 -16.94 31.55
CA LYS A 376 -7.78 -17.68 32.81
C LYS A 376 -9.18 -17.48 33.38
N PRO A 377 -10.03 -18.52 33.45
CA PRO A 377 -11.35 -18.40 34.05
C PRO A 377 -11.23 -18.15 35.56
N LEU A 378 -12.03 -17.21 36.07
CA LEU A 378 -12.10 -16.85 37.49
C LEU A 378 -13.31 -17.49 38.16
N ALA A 379 -13.26 -17.62 39.49
CA ALA A 379 -14.23 -18.38 40.27
C ALA A 379 -15.65 -17.76 40.32
N ASP A 380 -15.82 -16.53 39.84
CA ASP A 380 -17.10 -15.83 39.69
C ASP A 380 -17.70 -15.94 38.27
N GLY A 381 -17.01 -16.62 37.34
CA GLY A 381 -17.44 -16.75 35.94
C GLY A 381 -16.92 -15.66 35.00
N THR A 382 -16.08 -14.74 35.48
CA THR A 382 -15.32 -13.79 34.66
C THR A 382 -14.01 -14.41 34.15
N TYR A 383 -13.26 -13.68 33.33
CA TYR A 383 -11.97 -14.14 32.78
C TYR A 383 -10.87 -13.08 33.02
N GLU A 384 -9.73 -13.48 33.58
CA GLU A 384 -8.48 -12.69 33.50
C GLU A 384 -7.88 -12.96 32.12
N VAL A 385 -7.76 -11.93 31.27
CA VAL A 385 -7.21 -12.01 29.91
C VAL A 385 -6.01 -11.09 29.80
N GLY A 386 -4.88 -11.63 29.36
CA GLY A 386 -3.64 -10.89 29.15
C GLY A 386 -3.27 -10.77 27.67
N VAL A 387 -2.90 -9.56 27.26
CA VAL A 387 -2.14 -9.28 26.03
C VAL A 387 -0.74 -8.85 26.46
N HIS A 388 0.28 -9.58 26.04
CA HIS A 388 1.67 -9.41 26.46
C HIS A 388 2.52 -9.05 25.24
N ILE A 389 2.94 -7.79 25.12
CA ILE A 389 3.68 -7.28 23.96
C ILE A 389 5.19 -7.23 24.26
N ALA A 390 6.05 -7.54 23.31
CA ALA A 390 7.50 -7.47 23.44
C ALA A 390 7.98 -6.08 23.91
N ASP A 391 8.76 -6.00 24.99
CA ASP A 391 9.26 -4.73 25.54
C ASP A 391 10.53 -4.24 24.81
N VAL A 392 10.39 -3.98 23.51
CA VAL A 392 11.44 -3.40 22.66
C VAL A 392 11.91 -2.05 23.21
N SER A 393 11.06 -1.33 23.95
CA SER A 393 11.41 -0.06 24.61
C SER A 393 12.47 -0.18 25.71
N TYR A 394 12.76 -1.39 26.20
CA TYR A 394 13.91 -1.71 27.04
C TYR A 394 15.21 -1.85 26.23
N PHE A 395 15.14 -2.46 25.03
CA PHE A 395 16.30 -2.76 24.18
C PHE A 395 16.70 -1.63 23.22
N VAL A 396 15.85 -0.62 23.01
CA VAL A 396 16.10 0.52 22.11
C VAL A 396 16.12 1.83 22.92
N PRO A 397 17.29 2.26 23.44
CA PRO A 397 17.42 3.50 24.22
C PRO A 397 17.15 4.74 23.37
N GLU A 398 16.29 5.63 23.83
CA GLU A 398 15.91 6.85 23.09
C GLU A 398 17.12 7.77 22.86
N GLY A 399 17.29 8.21 21.60
CA GLY A 399 18.43 9.03 21.15
C GLY A 399 19.69 8.27 20.73
N SER A 400 19.75 6.95 20.91
CA SER A 400 20.83 6.09 20.38
C SER A 400 20.83 6.01 18.84
N GLU A 401 21.92 5.55 18.23
CA GLU A 401 21.95 5.32 16.77
C GLU A 401 20.94 4.25 16.34
N LEU A 402 20.70 3.24 17.20
CA LEU A 402 19.66 2.23 17.03
C LEU A 402 18.25 2.85 17.04
N ASP A 403 17.98 3.82 17.91
CA ASP A 403 16.71 4.57 17.92
C ASP A 403 16.54 5.45 16.68
N LYS A 404 17.63 6.04 16.17
CA LYS A 404 17.59 6.85 14.95
C LYS A 404 17.31 6.00 13.71
N VAL A 405 18.01 4.89 13.50
CA VAL A 405 17.73 4.03 12.33
C VAL A 405 16.35 3.38 12.42
N ALA A 406 15.87 3.05 13.63
CA ALA A 406 14.50 2.59 13.85
C ALA A 406 13.47 3.67 13.48
N ALA A 407 13.72 4.94 13.85
CA ALA A 407 12.90 6.08 13.45
C ALA A 407 12.96 6.35 11.94
N GLU A 408 14.12 6.21 11.30
CA GLU A 408 14.32 6.46 9.87
C GLU A 408 13.64 5.38 9.01
N ARG A 409 13.76 4.10 9.38
CA ARG A 409 13.02 3.00 8.73
C ARG A 409 11.52 3.07 9.04
N ALA A 410 11.17 3.37 10.30
CA ALA A 410 9.85 3.53 10.91
C ALA A 410 8.91 2.30 10.88
N THR A 411 9.08 1.37 9.95
CA THR A 411 8.36 0.10 9.85
C THR A 411 9.23 -0.94 9.15
N SER A 412 9.05 -2.22 9.48
CA SER A 412 9.51 -3.31 8.62
C SER A 412 8.74 -3.32 7.29
N VAL A 413 9.29 -3.98 6.27
CA VAL A 413 8.66 -4.15 4.95
C VAL A 413 8.68 -5.62 4.56
N TYR A 414 7.49 -6.22 4.39
CA TYR A 414 7.31 -7.64 4.12
C TYR A 414 7.13 -7.86 2.60
N LEU A 415 8.16 -8.38 1.93
CA LEU A 415 8.09 -8.81 0.54
C LEU A 415 7.68 -10.29 0.48
N VAL A 416 7.27 -10.75 -0.70
CA VAL A 416 6.83 -12.14 -0.90
C VAL A 416 7.95 -13.15 -0.56
N GLN A 417 9.22 -12.83 -0.82
CA GLN A 417 10.36 -13.73 -0.55
C GLN A 417 11.21 -13.39 0.69
N LYS A 418 11.06 -12.20 1.28
CA LYS A 418 11.94 -11.73 2.38
C LYS A 418 11.38 -10.51 3.13
N VAL A 419 11.87 -10.29 4.35
CA VAL A 419 11.52 -9.11 5.16
C VAL A 419 12.71 -8.15 5.21
N VAL A 420 12.48 -6.85 5.03
CA VAL A 420 13.44 -5.80 5.37
C VAL A 420 13.11 -5.29 6.78
N PRO A 421 13.92 -5.59 7.80
CA PRO A 421 13.54 -5.34 9.19
C PRO A 421 13.84 -3.90 9.64
N MET A 422 13.01 -3.40 10.54
CA MET A 422 13.20 -2.10 11.21
C MET A 422 14.41 -2.10 12.17
N LEU A 423 14.68 -3.24 12.84
CA LEU A 423 15.72 -3.41 13.84
C LEU A 423 16.70 -4.54 13.44
N PRO A 424 17.90 -4.64 14.06
CA PRO A 424 18.81 -5.76 13.83
C PRO A 424 18.17 -7.11 14.16
N ARG A 425 18.49 -8.16 13.39
CA ARG A 425 17.91 -9.52 13.54
C ARG A 425 18.04 -10.11 14.94
N LEU A 426 19.12 -9.79 15.67
CA LEU A 426 19.31 -10.14 17.08
C LEU A 426 18.18 -9.62 17.98
N LEU A 427 17.60 -8.45 17.70
CA LEU A 427 16.40 -7.99 18.41
C LEU A 427 15.13 -8.62 17.81
N CYS A 428 14.96 -8.57 16.49
CA CYS A 428 13.73 -9.00 15.83
C CYS A 428 13.41 -10.48 16.01
N GLU A 429 14.39 -11.37 15.90
CA GLU A 429 14.18 -12.83 15.85
C GLU A 429 14.62 -13.54 17.13
N GLU A 430 15.58 -13.00 17.88
CA GLU A 430 16.15 -13.69 19.06
C GLU A 430 15.76 -13.05 20.41
N LEU A 431 16.05 -11.78 20.65
CA LEU A 431 15.93 -11.17 21.98
C LEU A 431 14.51 -10.65 22.30
N CYS A 432 13.92 -9.84 21.42
CA CYS A 432 12.60 -9.24 21.66
C CYS A 432 11.45 -10.20 21.31
N SER A 433 11.58 -10.97 20.23
CA SER A 433 10.60 -11.97 19.78
C SER A 433 10.15 -12.87 20.92
N LEU A 434 8.85 -13.08 21.10
CA LEU A 434 8.24 -13.85 22.19
C LEU A 434 8.32 -15.38 21.98
N ASN A 435 9.48 -15.83 21.49
CA ASN A 435 9.84 -17.22 21.25
C ASN A 435 9.50 -18.14 22.45
N PRO A 436 9.00 -19.36 22.19
CA PRO A 436 8.58 -20.28 23.24
C PRO A 436 9.75 -20.80 24.09
N MET A 437 9.40 -21.36 25.24
CA MET A 437 10.32 -22.01 26.20
C MET A 437 11.45 -21.09 26.71
N THR A 438 11.25 -19.77 26.62
CA THR A 438 12.25 -18.74 26.93
C THR A 438 11.64 -17.63 27.77
N ASP A 439 12.35 -17.15 28.79
CA ASP A 439 11.93 -15.99 29.58
C ASP A 439 12.04 -14.69 28.75
N LYS A 440 10.97 -13.89 28.73
CA LYS A 440 10.85 -12.71 27.87
C LYS A 440 10.32 -11.48 28.61
N LEU A 441 10.96 -10.33 28.36
CA LEU A 441 10.52 -9.03 28.85
C LEU A 441 9.35 -8.51 28.03
N THR A 442 8.22 -8.26 28.69
CA THR A 442 7.01 -7.77 28.05
C THR A 442 6.46 -6.51 28.72
N PHE A 443 5.60 -5.82 27.98
CA PHE A 443 4.69 -4.79 28.45
C PHE A 443 3.27 -5.34 28.27
N SER A 444 2.59 -5.65 29.37
CA SER A 444 1.27 -6.28 29.32
C SER A 444 0.13 -5.31 29.60
N VAL A 445 -0.98 -5.55 28.91
CA VAL A 445 -2.32 -5.12 29.31
C VAL A 445 -3.06 -6.35 29.82
N ILE A 446 -3.69 -6.26 30.99
CA ILE A 446 -4.44 -7.36 31.60
C ILE A 446 -5.80 -6.81 32.02
N TRP A 447 -6.86 -7.49 31.62
CA TRP A 447 -8.23 -7.14 31.99
C TRP A 447 -8.90 -8.27 32.77
N VAL A 448 -9.90 -7.90 33.58
CA VAL A 448 -10.97 -8.84 33.95
C VAL A 448 -12.17 -8.55 33.05
N LEU A 449 -12.57 -9.54 32.26
CA LEU A 449 -13.65 -9.44 31.28
C LEU A 449 -14.87 -10.28 31.69
N THR A 450 -16.07 -9.83 31.35
CA THR A 450 -17.27 -10.70 31.32
C THR A 450 -17.17 -11.70 30.16
N PRO A 451 -18.00 -12.78 30.14
CA PRO A 451 -18.06 -13.70 28.99
C PRO A 451 -18.39 -13.03 27.65
N GLU A 452 -19.04 -11.86 27.67
CA GLU A 452 -19.36 -11.02 26.50
C GLU A 452 -18.28 -9.97 26.20
N GLY A 453 -17.10 -10.07 26.82
CA GLY A 453 -15.94 -9.19 26.56
C GLY A 453 -15.97 -7.82 27.24
N LYS A 454 -16.91 -7.55 28.15
CA LYS A 454 -16.99 -6.23 28.81
C LYS A 454 -15.90 -6.09 29.87
N ILE A 455 -15.11 -5.02 29.79
CA ILE A 455 -14.07 -4.69 30.77
C ILE A 455 -14.71 -4.36 32.12
N LEU A 456 -14.37 -5.13 33.15
CA LEU A 456 -14.70 -4.87 34.56
C LEU A 456 -13.55 -4.17 35.29
N SER A 457 -12.31 -4.54 34.96
CA SER A 457 -11.10 -3.85 35.43
C SER A 457 -9.97 -4.00 34.42
N GLU A 458 -9.00 -3.09 34.48
CA GLU A 458 -7.91 -2.93 33.52
C GLU A 458 -6.61 -2.61 34.26
N TRP A 459 -5.52 -3.27 33.87
CA TRP A 459 -4.18 -3.10 34.43
C TRP A 459 -3.15 -3.02 33.30
N PHE A 460 -2.16 -2.14 33.45
CA PHE A 460 -1.02 -2.00 32.54
C PHE A 460 0.27 -2.14 33.35
N GLY A 461 1.27 -2.85 32.84
CA GLY A 461 2.57 -2.85 33.46
C GLY A 461 3.65 -3.66 32.77
N ARG A 462 4.89 -3.46 33.20
CA ARG A 462 6.04 -4.24 32.75
C ARG A 462 6.09 -5.60 33.45
N THR A 463 6.34 -6.62 32.65
CA THR A 463 6.09 -8.02 32.96
C THR A 463 7.23 -8.90 32.45
N ILE A 464 7.31 -10.12 32.98
CA ILE A 464 8.13 -11.19 32.42
C ILE A 464 7.23 -12.40 32.18
N ILE A 465 7.21 -12.92 30.97
CA ILE A 465 6.48 -14.14 30.59
C ILE A 465 7.46 -15.25 30.19
N HIS A 466 6.94 -16.46 30.09
CA HIS A 466 7.64 -17.61 29.51
C HIS A 466 6.65 -18.30 28.57
N SER A 467 6.74 -18.03 27.26
CA SER A 467 5.75 -18.50 26.29
C SER A 467 5.78 -20.04 26.23
N CYS A 468 4.65 -20.70 26.51
CA CYS A 468 4.59 -22.16 26.58
C CYS A 468 4.53 -22.81 25.18
N ALA A 469 4.04 -22.09 24.15
CA ALA A 469 3.95 -22.58 22.79
C ALA A 469 3.92 -21.43 21.76
N LYS A 470 4.46 -21.68 20.56
CA LYS A 470 4.24 -20.87 19.34
C LYS A 470 3.16 -21.56 18.51
N LEU A 471 1.91 -21.12 18.61
CA LEU A 471 0.84 -21.65 17.74
C LEU A 471 0.93 -20.98 16.36
N SER A 472 0.43 -21.68 15.34
CA SER A 472 0.07 -21.04 14.07
C SER A 472 -1.42 -20.74 14.06
N TYR A 473 -1.87 -19.89 13.14
CA TYR A 473 -3.30 -19.72 12.87
C TYR A 473 -4.01 -21.06 12.57
N ASP A 474 -3.36 -22.03 11.93
CA ASP A 474 -3.91 -23.39 11.75
C ASP A 474 -4.02 -24.17 13.06
N HIS A 475 -3.00 -24.15 13.91
CA HIS A 475 -3.05 -24.85 15.20
C HIS A 475 -4.19 -24.31 16.07
N ALA A 476 -4.35 -22.98 16.12
CA ALA A 476 -5.45 -22.33 16.81
C ALA A 476 -6.82 -22.59 16.14
N GLN A 477 -6.90 -22.66 14.81
CA GLN A 477 -8.13 -22.95 14.08
C GLN A 477 -8.60 -24.40 14.33
N ARG A 478 -7.69 -25.39 14.28
CA ARG A 478 -8.01 -26.80 14.62
C ARG A 478 -8.53 -26.94 16.05
N MET A 479 -7.94 -26.19 17.00
CA MET A 479 -8.44 -26.11 18.38
C MET A 479 -9.87 -25.55 18.45
N ILE A 480 -10.17 -24.50 17.69
CA ILE A 480 -11.52 -23.89 17.60
C ILE A 480 -12.55 -24.85 17.00
N GLU A 481 -12.17 -25.60 15.95
CA GLU A 481 -13.04 -26.53 15.22
C GLU A 481 -13.26 -27.87 15.95
N SER A 482 -12.34 -28.26 16.83
CA SER A 482 -12.43 -29.48 17.66
C SER A 482 -12.63 -29.16 19.16
N PRO A 483 -13.69 -28.45 19.58
CA PRO A 483 -13.84 -27.93 20.95
C PRO A 483 -14.06 -29.00 22.03
N SER A 484 -14.31 -30.25 21.65
CA SER A 484 -14.60 -31.38 22.56
C SER A 484 -13.67 -32.59 22.36
N ARG A 485 -12.65 -32.45 21.51
CA ARG A 485 -11.69 -33.52 21.18
C ARG A 485 -10.28 -32.93 21.24
N ALA A 486 -9.40 -33.50 22.07
CA ALA A 486 -7.99 -33.14 22.08
C ALA A 486 -7.39 -33.30 20.67
N VAL A 487 -6.74 -32.24 20.18
CA VAL A 487 -5.95 -32.29 18.94
C VAL A 487 -4.74 -33.21 19.21
N PRO A 488 -4.38 -34.14 18.31
CA PRO A 488 -3.24 -35.02 18.53
C PRO A 488 -1.94 -34.22 18.74
N GLU A 489 -1.10 -34.63 19.69
CA GLU A 489 0.20 -33.97 19.95
C GLU A 489 1.10 -33.91 18.70
N THR A 490 0.93 -34.86 17.77
CA THR A 490 1.62 -34.90 16.47
C THR A 490 1.17 -33.81 15.48
N GLU A 491 0.04 -33.15 15.73
CA GLU A 491 -0.52 -32.07 14.91
C GLU A 491 -0.40 -30.69 15.60
N LEU A 492 0.31 -30.65 16.73
CA LEU A 492 0.58 -29.46 17.55
C LEU A 492 2.08 -29.11 17.53
N PRO A 493 2.43 -27.83 17.76
CA PRO A 493 3.82 -27.42 17.94
C PRO A 493 4.33 -27.84 19.33
N PRO A 494 5.65 -27.85 19.57
CA PRO A 494 6.20 -28.16 20.89
C PRO A 494 5.64 -27.25 22.00
N ILE A 495 5.16 -27.86 23.09
CA ILE A 495 4.61 -27.19 24.27
C ILE A 495 5.56 -27.38 25.46
N SER A 496 5.72 -26.35 26.30
CA SER A 496 6.54 -26.40 27.52
C SER A 496 6.00 -27.44 28.51
N PRO A 497 6.84 -28.29 29.11
CA PRO A 497 6.41 -29.39 29.99
C PRO A 497 5.81 -28.93 31.33
N GLU A 498 5.76 -27.62 31.61
CA GLU A 498 5.04 -27.06 32.76
C GLU A 498 3.54 -26.83 32.48
N HIS A 499 3.10 -26.94 31.21
CA HIS A 499 1.71 -26.76 30.75
C HIS A 499 1.26 -27.94 29.87
N THR A 500 -0.05 -28.14 29.68
CA THR A 500 -0.58 -29.22 28.81
C THR A 500 -1.26 -28.67 27.55
N GLY A 501 -1.39 -29.52 26.52
CA GLY A 501 -2.11 -29.17 25.29
C GLY A 501 -3.57 -28.79 25.55
N GLU A 502 -4.23 -29.44 26.50
CA GLU A 502 -5.61 -29.14 26.91
C GLU A 502 -5.73 -27.77 27.60
N GLU A 503 -4.71 -27.34 28.37
CA GLU A 503 -4.72 -26.00 28.99
C GLU A 503 -4.65 -24.90 27.92
N VAL A 504 -3.73 -25.03 26.96
CA VAL A 504 -3.61 -24.13 25.81
C VAL A 504 -4.88 -24.14 24.95
N HIS A 505 -5.39 -25.33 24.62
CA HIS A 505 -6.62 -25.52 23.85
C HIS A 505 -7.83 -24.87 24.56
N GLN A 506 -7.98 -25.06 25.87
CA GLN A 506 -9.06 -24.46 26.63
C GLN A 506 -8.94 -22.93 26.72
N ALA A 507 -7.72 -22.38 26.81
CA ALA A 507 -7.48 -20.95 26.74
C ALA A 507 -7.86 -20.37 25.37
N VAL A 508 -7.44 -20.99 24.26
CA VAL A 508 -7.83 -20.61 22.89
C VAL A 508 -9.36 -20.64 22.70
N LEU A 509 -10.05 -21.66 23.20
CA LEU A 509 -11.51 -21.77 23.15
C LEU A 509 -12.25 -20.69 23.97
N ASN A 510 -11.64 -20.19 25.04
CA ASN A 510 -12.19 -19.09 25.83
C ASN A 510 -11.91 -17.73 25.16
N LEU A 511 -10.70 -17.52 24.64
CA LEU A 511 -10.32 -16.35 23.84
C LEU A 511 -11.24 -16.20 22.62
N HIS A 512 -11.43 -17.26 21.82
CA HIS A 512 -12.33 -17.25 20.67
C HIS A 512 -13.77 -16.84 21.06
N ARG A 513 -14.30 -17.40 22.15
CA ARG A 513 -15.68 -17.10 22.60
C ARG A 513 -15.85 -15.62 22.94
N ILE A 514 -14.88 -15.04 23.64
CA ILE A 514 -14.87 -13.63 24.02
C ILE A 514 -14.68 -12.74 22.78
N ALA A 515 -13.72 -13.06 21.91
CA ALA A 515 -13.47 -12.34 20.67
C ALA A 515 -14.71 -12.32 19.75
N LYS A 516 -15.47 -13.42 19.68
CA LYS A 516 -16.71 -13.50 18.89
C LYS A 516 -17.78 -12.51 19.35
N GLU A 517 -17.90 -12.28 20.67
CA GLU A 517 -18.83 -11.28 21.22
C GLU A 517 -18.26 -9.85 21.15
N LEU A 518 -16.96 -9.65 21.38
CA LEU A 518 -16.27 -8.35 21.14
C LEU A 518 -16.49 -7.87 19.69
N ARG A 519 -16.23 -8.75 18.72
CA ARG A 519 -16.47 -8.52 17.29
C ARG A 519 -17.91 -8.10 17.01
N LYS A 520 -18.85 -8.93 17.45
CA LYS A 520 -20.29 -8.73 17.26
C LYS A 520 -20.76 -7.39 17.86
N GLN A 521 -20.22 -7.01 19.02
CA GLN A 521 -20.45 -5.69 19.62
C GLN A 521 -19.90 -4.57 18.73
N ARG A 522 -18.64 -4.66 18.29
CA ARG A 522 -17.98 -3.67 17.40
C ARG A 522 -18.73 -3.42 16.08
N PHE A 523 -19.25 -4.46 15.42
CA PHE A 523 -20.09 -4.29 14.23
C PHE A 523 -21.51 -3.78 14.54
N SER A 524 -22.06 -4.12 15.72
CA SER A 524 -23.34 -3.53 16.17
C SER A 524 -23.21 -2.01 16.39
N ASP A 525 -22.10 -1.57 16.99
CA ASP A 525 -21.71 -0.16 17.20
C ASP A 525 -21.28 0.57 15.92
N GLY A 526 -21.24 -0.14 14.79
CA GLY A 526 -21.13 0.45 13.46
C GLY A 526 -19.71 0.62 12.92
N ALA A 527 -18.80 -0.31 13.23
CA ALA A 527 -17.60 -0.53 12.43
C ALA A 527 -17.92 -0.96 10.97
N LEU A 528 -16.91 -0.92 10.10
CA LEU A 528 -16.99 -1.13 8.65
C LEU A 528 -15.83 -1.98 8.14
N ARG A 529 -16.16 -3.15 7.58
CA ARG A 529 -15.24 -4.20 7.13
C ARG A 529 -15.10 -4.18 5.59
N LEU A 530 -13.92 -3.79 5.09
CA LEU A 530 -13.63 -3.52 3.66
C LEU A 530 -12.33 -4.18 3.12
N ASP A 531 -12.06 -5.46 3.40
CA ASP A 531 -10.89 -6.13 2.79
C ASP A 531 -10.98 -6.27 1.27
N GLN A 532 -9.83 -6.54 0.67
CA GLN A 532 -9.71 -6.96 -0.72
C GLN A 532 -8.91 -8.26 -0.74
N LEU A 533 -9.23 -9.15 -1.68
CA LEU A 533 -8.60 -10.47 -1.81
C LEU A 533 -7.06 -10.36 -1.86
N LYS A 534 -6.39 -10.85 -0.81
CA LYS A 534 -4.92 -10.88 -0.69
C LYS A 534 -4.37 -12.19 -1.26
N LEU A 535 -3.28 -12.11 -2.02
CA LEU A 535 -2.56 -13.28 -2.52
C LEU A 535 -1.45 -13.72 -1.57
N ALA A 536 -1.39 -15.03 -1.29
CA ALA A 536 -0.25 -15.72 -0.72
C ALA A 536 0.38 -16.65 -1.77
N PHE A 537 1.69 -16.88 -1.69
CA PHE A 537 2.46 -17.63 -2.69
C PHE A 537 3.16 -18.85 -2.06
N THR A 538 3.17 -19.96 -2.79
CA THR A 538 4.06 -21.09 -2.53
C THR A 538 5.32 -20.90 -3.38
N LEU A 539 6.48 -20.77 -2.73
CA LEU A 539 7.76 -20.53 -3.42
C LEU A 539 8.59 -21.81 -3.46
N ASP A 540 9.18 -22.06 -4.63
CA ASP A 540 10.20 -23.08 -4.83
C ASP A 540 11.48 -22.72 -4.04
N TYR A 541 11.93 -23.61 -3.16
CA TYR A 541 13.05 -23.30 -2.25
C TYR A 541 14.41 -23.22 -2.97
N GLU A 542 14.63 -23.96 -4.07
CA GLU A 542 15.92 -23.97 -4.77
C GLU A 542 16.05 -22.80 -5.77
N THR A 543 14.96 -22.43 -6.45
CA THR A 543 14.95 -21.41 -7.51
C THR A 543 14.39 -20.06 -7.08
N GLY A 544 13.60 -20.02 -6.00
CA GLY A 544 12.89 -18.81 -5.53
C GLY A 544 11.68 -18.41 -6.38
N LEU A 545 11.28 -19.24 -7.37
CA LEU A 545 10.15 -18.96 -8.25
C LEU A 545 8.81 -19.32 -7.60
N PRO A 546 7.72 -18.59 -7.88
CA PRO A 546 6.38 -18.98 -7.42
C PRO A 546 5.89 -20.22 -8.19
N GLN A 547 5.70 -21.33 -7.48
CA GLN A 547 5.07 -22.53 -8.05
C GLN A 547 3.54 -22.34 -8.19
N GLY A 548 2.94 -21.53 -7.31
CA GLY A 548 1.52 -21.19 -7.33
C GLY A 548 1.15 -20.10 -6.32
N CYS A 549 -0.10 -19.66 -6.38
CA CYS A 549 -0.68 -18.73 -5.40
C CYS A 549 -2.11 -19.11 -5.02
N HIS A 550 -2.53 -18.69 -3.83
CA HIS A 550 -3.89 -18.83 -3.33
C HIS A 550 -4.35 -17.51 -2.67
N ILE A 551 -5.66 -17.38 -2.45
CA ILE A 551 -6.21 -16.28 -1.65
C ILE A 551 -5.97 -16.60 -0.18
N TYR A 552 -5.49 -15.62 0.59
CA TYR A 552 -5.27 -15.77 2.02
C TYR A 552 -6.61 -15.88 2.79
N GLU A 553 -6.85 -16.99 3.48
CA GLU A 553 -8.08 -17.23 4.24
C GLU A 553 -7.97 -16.69 5.68
N TYR A 554 -8.79 -15.69 6.02
CA TYR A 554 -8.75 -15.01 7.31
C TYR A 554 -9.77 -15.63 8.29
N ARG A 555 -9.32 -16.66 9.00
CA ARG A 555 -10.17 -17.60 9.74
C ARG A 555 -10.46 -17.11 11.17
N ASP A 556 -11.17 -17.92 11.97
CA ASP A 556 -11.62 -17.51 13.31
C ASP A 556 -10.44 -17.35 14.29
N SER A 557 -9.31 -18.01 14.03
CA SER A 557 -8.03 -17.76 14.74
C SER A 557 -7.40 -16.40 14.42
N ASN A 558 -7.48 -15.88 13.19
CA ASN A 558 -7.08 -14.50 12.88
C ASN A 558 -7.98 -13.50 13.62
N LYS A 559 -9.30 -13.70 13.53
CA LYS A 559 -10.34 -12.88 14.18
C LYS A 559 -10.21 -12.87 15.71
N LEU A 560 -9.68 -13.94 16.31
CA LEU A 560 -9.37 -14.03 17.74
C LEU A 560 -8.29 -13.02 18.12
N VAL A 561 -7.14 -13.04 17.43
CA VAL A 561 -6.02 -12.13 17.71
C VAL A 561 -6.41 -10.68 17.44
N GLU A 562 -7.12 -10.43 16.32
CA GLU A 562 -7.62 -9.12 15.90
C GLU A 562 -8.31 -8.35 17.04
N GLU A 563 -9.35 -8.93 17.65
CA GLU A 563 -10.15 -8.20 18.66
C GLU A 563 -9.36 -7.90 19.93
N PHE A 564 -8.44 -8.78 20.37
CA PHE A 564 -7.61 -8.51 21.54
C PHE A 564 -6.50 -7.49 21.25
N MET A 565 -5.94 -7.48 20.04
CA MET A 565 -5.01 -6.42 19.62
C MET A 565 -5.72 -5.08 19.48
N LEU A 566 -6.93 -5.04 18.92
CA LEU A 566 -7.79 -3.85 18.91
C LEU A 566 -8.08 -3.37 20.34
N LEU A 567 -8.44 -4.27 21.26
CA LEU A 567 -8.70 -3.94 22.67
C LEU A 567 -7.47 -3.35 23.37
N ALA A 568 -6.29 -3.93 23.18
CA ALA A 568 -5.02 -3.42 23.71
C ALA A 568 -4.69 -2.02 23.16
N ASN A 569 -4.82 -1.84 21.84
CA ASN A 569 -4.57 -0.58 21.16
C ASN A 569 -5.53 0.54 21.62
N MET A 570 -6.82 0.25 21.81
CA MET A 570 -7.79 1.20 22.37
C MET A 570 -7.50 1.53 23.84
N ALA A 571 -7.27 0.53 24.68
CA ALA A 571 -6.94 0.69 26.10
C ALA A 571 -5.71 1.60 26.28
N VAL A 572 -4.63 1.31 25.54
CA VAL A 572 -3.40 2.12 25.59
C VAL A 572 -3.63 3.53 25.04
N ALA A 573 -4.38 3.71 23.94
CA ALA A 573 -4.74 5.04 23.44
C ALA A 573 -5.45 5.91 24.48
N HIS A 574 -6.47 5.34 25.15
CA HIS A 574 -7.16 6.02 26.26
C HIS A 574 -6.23 6.32 27.44
N LYS A 575 -5.32 5.40 27.79
CA LYS A 575 -4.37 5.55 28.91
C LYS A 575 -3.31 6.64 28.65
N ILE A 576 -2.70 6.68 27.46
CA ILE A 576 -1.68 7.70 27.14
C ILE A 576 -2.31 9.08 26.92
N HIS A 577 -3.47 9.16 26.27
CA HIS A 577 -4.14 10.45 26.05
C HIS A 577 -4.65 11.06 27.36
N ARG A 578 -5.15 10.24 28.30
CA ARG A 578 -5.53 10.70 29.65
C ARG A 578 -4.33 11.18 30.48
N ALA A 579 -3.14 10.61 30.27
CA ALA A 579 -1.92 11.03 30.96
C ALA A 579 -1.31 12.30 30.35
N PHE A 580 -1.28 12.39 29.01
CA PHE A 580 -0.57 13.44 28.27
C PHE A 580 -1.43 13.98 27.11
N PRO A 581 -2.48 14.79 27.38
CA PRO A 581 -3.45 15.23 26.37
C PRO A 581 -2.84 15.95 25.16
N GLU A 582 -1.72 16.65 25.33
CA GLU A 582 -1.02 17.39 24.25
C GLU A 582 0.16 16.63 23.63
N ARG A 583 0.60 15.51 24.23
CA ARG A 583 1.81 14.78 23.84
C ARG A 583 1.56 13.27 23.61
N ALA A 584 0.32 12.85 23.34
CA ALA A 584 0.00 11.47 22.97
C ALA A 584 0.22 11.24 21.46
N LEU A 585 0.83 10.10 21.11
CA LEU A 585 0.84 9.59 19.73
C LEU A 585 -0.39 8.71 19.52
N LEU A 586 -1.26 9.12 18.61
CA LEU A 586 -2.54 8.47 18.30
C LEU A 586 -2.63 8.15 16.81
N ARG A 587 -3.64 7.37 16.42
CA ARG A 587 -3.95 7.02 15.02
C ARG A 587 -5.42 7.26 14.73
N ARG A 588 -5.71 8.18 13.80
CA ARG A 588 -7.06 8.56 13.33
C ARG A 588 -7.32 8.04 11.93
N HIS A 589 -8.59 7.91 11.55
CA HIS A 589 -8.99 7.60 10.17
C HIS A 589 -10.11 8.60 9.79
N PRO A 590 -9.80 9.64 9.00
CA PRO A 590 -10.79 10.62 8.57
C PRO A 590 -11.84 10.01 7.63
N PRO A 591 -13.06 10.58 7.56
CA PRO A 591 -14.16 10.03 6.76
C PRO A 591 -13.87 10.05 5.24
N PRO A 592 -14.62 9.29 4.43
CA PRO A 592 -14.41 9.21 2.99
C PRO A 592 -14.55 10.57 2.29
N GLN A 593 -13.90 10.73 1.15
CA GLN A 593 -14.03 11.94 0.33
C GLN A 593 -15.48 12.11 -0.15
N THR A 594 -16.19 13.11 0.38
CA THR A 594 -17.64 13.30 0.19
C THR A 594 -18.08 13.31 -1.27
N LYS A 595 -17.26 13.89 -2.17
CA LYS A 595 -17.57 13.89 -3.61
C LYS A 595 -17.50 12.48 -4.20
N MET A 596 -16.40 11.74 -3.98
CA MET A 596 -16.24 10.39 -4.49
C MET A 596 -17.28 9.41 -3.91
N LEU A 597 -17.69 9.63 -2.66
CA LEU A 597 -18.76 8.85 -2.02
C LEU A 597 -20.12 9.12 -2.67
N SER A 598 -20.45 10.39 -2.96
CA SER A 598 -21.71 10.75 -3.65
C SER A 598 -21.73 10.39 -5.14
N ASP A 599 -20.57 10.46 -5.81
CA ASP A 599 -20.40 9.95 -7.18
C ASP A 599 -20.61 8.40 -7.23
N LEU A 600 -20.21 7.68 -6.17
CA LEU A 600 -20.46 6.23 -6.00
C LEU A 600 -21.91 5.92 -5.62
N GLU A 601 -22.54 6.73 -4.78
CA GLU A 601 -23.96 6.64 -4.42
C GLU A 601 -24.86 6.74 -5.65
N GLU A 602 -24.66 7.75 -6.52
CA GLU A 602 -25.44 7.85 -7.76
C GLU A 602 -25.18 6.68 -8.71
N PHE A 603 -23.99 6.07 -8.68
CA PHE A 603 -23.65 4.88 -9.47
C PHE A 603 -24.34 3.61 -8.94
N CYS A 604 -24.36 3.40 -7.63
CA CYS A 604 -25.07 2.28 -6.99
C CYS A 604 -26.58 2.33 -7.28
N ASP A 605 -27.20 3.51 -7.15
CA ASP A 605 -28.60 3.74 -7.54
C ASP A 605 -28.84 3.46 -9.03
N GLN A 606 -27.95 3.91 -9.92
CA GLN A 606 -28.02 3.63 -11.36
C GLN A 606 -27.99 2.15 -11.70
N MET A 607 -27.27 1.35 -10.91
CA MET A 607 -27.21 -0.10 -11.09
C MET A 607 -28.44 -0.82 -10.53
N GLY A 608 -29.25 -0.16 -9.70
CA GLY A 608 -30.38 -0.75 -8.98
C GLY A 608 -29.97 -1.39 -7.66
N LEU A 609 -28.89 -0.90 -7.03
CA LEU A 609 -28.30 -1.40 -5.80
C LEU A 609 -28.28 -0.28 -4.75
N PRO A 610 -29.44 0.13 -4.19
CA PRO A 610 -29.49 1.19 -3.19
C PRO A 610 -28.71 0.77 -1.94
N MET A 611 -27.69 1.55 -1.58
CA MET A 611 -26.85 1.35 -0.39
C MET A 611 -26.89 2.60 0.49
N ASP A 612 -26.77 2.43 1.80
CA ASP A 612 -26.74 3.53 2.76
C ASP A 612 -25.30 3.94 3.06
N PHE A 613 -24.90 5.12 2.55
CA PHE A 613 -23.57 5.69 2.74
C PHE A 613 -23.47 6.68 3.93
N SER A 614 -24.50 6.78 4.77
CA SER A 614 -24.59 7.79 5.85
C SER A 614 -23.54 7.64 6.96
N SER A 615 -23.00 6.44 7.16
CA SER A 615 -22.01 6.12 8.20
C SER A 615 -21.25 4.84 7.87
N ALA A 616 -20.12 4.61 8.55
CA ALA A 616 -19.29 3.43 8.35
C ALA A 616 -20.12 2.13 8.45
N GLY A 617 -20.76 1.90 9.59
CA GLY A 617 -21.63 0.75 9.81
C GLY A 617 -22.92 0.71 8.96
N ALA A 618 -23.28 1.77 8.22
CA ALA A 618 -24.38 1.72 7.26
C ALA A 618 -23.90 1.16 5.91
N ILE A 619 -22.67 1.50 5.49
CA ILE A 619 -22.01 0.88 4.32
C ILE A 619 -21.82 -0.61 4.59
N ASP A 620 -21.34 -0.97 5.79
CA ASP A 620 -21.17 -2.36 6.24
C ASP A 620 -22.46 -3.17 6.19
N LYS A 621 -23.54 -2.62 6.79
CA LYS A 621 -24.89 -3.22 6.78
C LYS A 621 -25.52 -3.25 5.39
N SER A 622 -25.04 -2.45 4.43
CA SER A 622 -25.43 -2.56 3.02
C SER A 622 -24.66 -3.69 2.34
N LEU A 623 -23.34 -3.73 2.48
CA LEU A 623 -22.45 -4.74 1.90
C LEU A 623 -22.67 -6.15 2.47
N THR A 624 -23.23 -6.30 3.66
CA THR A 624 -23.55 -7.61 4.26
C THR A 624 -24.99 -8.08 4.00
N LYS A 625 -25.91 -7.17 3.66
CA LYS A 625 -27.36 -7.47 3.55
C LYS A 625 -27.88 -7.57 2.10
N LEU A 626 -27.14 -7.07 1.12
CA LEU A 626 -27.58 -7.01 -0.29
C LEU A 626 -27.24 -8.26 -1.13
N PHE A 627 -26.62 -9.29 -0.53
CA PHE A 627 -26.05 -10.44 -1.22
C PHE A 627 -26.53 -11.76 -0.61
N GLY A 628 -26.75 -12.77 -1.45
CA GLY A 628 -26.96 -14.15 -1.01
C GLY A 628 -25.66 -14.96 -1.00
N ASP A 629 -25.74 -16.23 -0.62
CA ASP A 629 -24.59 -17.15 -0.57
C ASP A 629 -24.17 -17.73 -1.95
N ASP A 630 -24.67 -17.17 -3.06
CA ASP A 630 -24.35 -17.63 -4.41
C ASP A 630 -23.08 -16.96 -4.99
N LYS A 631 -22.39 -17.65 -5.92
CA LYS A 631 -21.16 -17.17 -6.56
C LYS A 631 -21.26 -15.74 -7.10
N TYR A 632 -22.38 -15.37 -7.72
CA TYR A 632 -22.56 -14.06 -8.34
C TYR A 632 -22.74 -12.99 -7.27
N SER A 633 -23.51 -13.27 -6.22
CA SER A 633 -23.63 -12.41 -5.04
C SER A 633 -22.30 -12.18 -4.34
N LEU A 634 -21.46 -13.23 -4.18
CA LEU A 634 -20.11 -13.12 -3.62
C LEU A 634 -19.18 -12.28 -4.51
N ALA A 635 -19.14 -12.56 -5.82
CA ALA A 635 -18.35 -11.76 -6.77
C ALA A 635 -18.78 -10.28 -6.78
N ARG A 636 -20.09 -10.02 -6.65
CA ARG A 636 -20.66 -8.67 -6.58
C ARG A 636 -20.31 -7.96 -5.27
N LYS A 637 -20.25 -8.68 -4.14
CA LYS A 637 -19.71 -8.17 -2.87
C LYS A 637 -18.28 -7.68 -3.08
N GLU A 638 -17.37 -8.52 -3.57
CA GLU A 638 -15.96 -8.15 -3.74
C GLU A 638 -15.74 -6.93 -4.66
N VAL A 639 -16.50 -6.84 -5.76
CA VAL A 639 -16.51 -5.64 -6.61
C VAL A 639 -16.96 -4.40 -5.84
N LEU A 640 -18.05 -4.48 -5.08
CA LEU A 640 -18.59 -3.35 -4.33
C LEU A 640 -17.70 -2.96 -3.15
N THR A 641 -17.05 -3.92 -2.48
CA THR A 641 -16.04 -3.65 -1.44
C THR A 641 -14.86 -2.86 -2.02
N ASN A 642 -14.32 -3.29 -3.17
CA ASN A 642 -13.26 -2.55 -3.86
C ASN A 642 -13.72 -1.14 -4.29
N MET A 643 -14.95 -1.01 -4.82
CA MET A 643 -15.51 0.30 -5.16
C MET A 643 -15.67 1.20 -3.92
N CYS A 644 -16.13 0.66 -2.79
CA CYS A 644 -16.29 1.38 -1.52
C CYS A 644 -14.95 1.73 -0.87
N SER A 645 -13.87 1.00 -1.17
CA SER A 645 -12.51 1.35 -0.74
C SER A 645 -12.01 2.64 -1.40
N ARG A 646 -12.44 2.96 -2.63
CA ARG A 646 -11.87 4.07 -3.43
C ARG A 646 -12.12 5.47 -2.87
N PRO A 647 -13.28 5.80 -2.26
CA PRO A 647 -13.49 7.07 -1.55
C PRO A 647 -12.81 7.16 -0.18
N MET A 648 -12.33 6.05 0.41
CA MET A 648 -11.74 6.03 1.75
C MET A 648 -10.45 6.85 1.81
N GLN A 649 -10.15 7.42 2.98
CA GLN A 649 -8.89 8.11 3.23
C GLN A 649 -7.92 7.20 3.96
N MET A 650 -6.62 7.46 3.86
CA MET A 650 -5.64 6.69 4.62
C MET A 650 -5.73 7.05 6.11
N ALA A 651 -5.65 6.05 6.98
CA ALA A 651 -5.52 6.27 8.42
C ALA A 651 -4.10 6.78 8.77
N LEU A 652 -4.04 7.79 9.65
CA LEU A 652 -2.86 8.61 9.92
C LEU A 652 -2.49 8.60 11.41
N TYR A 653 -1.20 8.41 11.70
CA TYR A 653 -0.62 8.78 12.99
C TYR A 653 -0.61 10.29 13.17
N PHE A 654 -0.81 10.77 14.40
CA PHE A 654 -0.77 12.20 14.75
C PHE A 654 -0.39 12.41 16.22
N CYS A 655 0.13 13.60 16.52
CA CYS A 655 0.28 14.09 17.88
C CYS A 655 -1.00 14.80 18.33
N SER A 656 -1.55 14.40 19.49
CA SER A 656 -2.81 14.94 20.00
C SER A 656 -2.80 16.46 20.21
N GLY A 657 -1.67 17.05 20.60
CA GLY A 657 -1.53 18.51 20.78
C GLY A 657 -1.42 19.35 19.50
N VAL A 658 -1.58 18.75 18.32
CA VAL A 658 -1.56 19.47 17.03
C VAL A 658 -2.94 19.56 16.36
N LEU A 659 -3.93 18.78 16.84
CA LEU A 659 -5.32 18.86 16.39
C LEU A 659 -6.20 19.40 17.53
N GLU A 660 -6.73 20.60 17.37
CA GLU A 660 -7.60 21.25 18.37
C GLU A 660 -8.98 20.56 18.51
N ASP A 661 -9.45 19.94 17.42
CA ASP A 661 -10.78 19.31 17.32
C ASP A 661 -10.70 17.80 17.61
N GLN A 662 -11.28 17.40 18.74
CA GLN A 662 -11.28 16.01 19.19
C GLN A 662 -12.20 15.09 18.36
N GLU A 663 -13.20 15.60 17.62
CA GLU A 663 -13.99 14.75 16.72
C GLU A 663 -13.16 14.29 15.50
N GLN A 664 -12.05 14.95 15.20
CA GLN A 664 -11.10 14.50 14.16
C GLN A 664 -10.15 13.38 14.62
N PHE A 665 -10.12 13.06 15.93
CA PHE A 665 -9.30 11.97 16.48
C PHE A 665 -9.92 10.60 16.16
N ARG A 666 -11.21 10.56 15.81
CA ARG A 666 -11.97 9.35 15.51
C ARG A 666 -11.31 8.49 14.44
N HIS A 667 -11.55 7.18 14.54
CA HIS A 667 -11.20 6.20 13.51
C HIS A 667 -12.45 5.76 12.75
N TYR A 668 -12.68 6.29 11.54
CA TYR A 668 -13.92 6.07 10.77
C TYR A 668 -14.31 4.59 10.62
N ALA A 669 -13.42 3.74 10.09
CA ALA A 669 -13.74 2.33 9.85
C ALA A 669 -14.03 1.53 11.13
N LEU A 670 -13.24 1.73 12.20
CA LEU A 670 -13.47 1.07 13.50
C LEU A 670 -14.62 1.71 14.30
N ASN A 671 -15.06 2.91 13.90
CA ASN A 671 -15.99 3.82 14.59
C ASN A 671 -15.65 4.17 16.06
N VAL A 672 -14.37 4.16 16.43
CA VAL A 672 -13.91 4.46 17.81
C VAL A 672 -13.40 5.90 17.97
N PRO A 673 -13.52 6.53 19.16
CA PRO A 673 -13.11 7.92 19.38
C PRO A 673 -11.61 8.11 19.56
N LEU A 674 -10.89 7.11 20.06
CA LEU A 674 -9.44 7.11 20.25
C LEU A 674 -8.87 5.76 19.85
N TYR A 675 -7.76 5.78 19.11
CA TYR A 675 -7.01 4.61 18.70
C TYR A 675 -5.52 4.95 18.58
N THR A 676 -4.65 3.96 18.68
CA THR A 676 -3.20 4.09 18.45
C THR A 676 -2.60 2.71 18.14
N HIS A 677 -1.31 2.63 17.81
CA HIS A 677 -0.60 1.36 17.68
C HIS A 677 0.36 1.17 18.85
N PHE A 678 0.24 0.03 19.54
CA PHE A 678 1.04 -0.41 20.69
C PHE A 678 1.52 -1.87 20.55
N THR A 679 0.77 -2.69 19.80
CA THR A 679 0.88 -4.15 19.80
C THR A 679 1.99 -4.74 18.93
N SER A 680 2.80 -3.95 18.23
CA SER A 680 3.85 -4.49 17.34
C SER A 680 5.14 -3.65 17.26
N PRO A 681 5.84 -3.42 18.39
CA PRO A 681 7.04 -2.59 18.46
C PRO A 681 8.30 -3.20 17.83
N ILE A 682 8.37 -4.50 17.52
CA ILE A 682 9.50 -5.10 16.78
C ILE A 682 9.49 -4.59 15.34
N ARG A 683 8.30 -4.44 14.74
CA ARG A 683 8.10 -4.08 13.33
C ARG A 683 7.54 -2.68 13.06
N ARG A 684 7.15 -1.91 14.08
CA ARG A 684 6.62 -0.53 13.94
C ARG A 684 7.21 0.46 14.97
N PHE A 685 7.73 1.61 14.52
CA PHE A 685 8.33 2.61 15.41
C PHE A 685 7.30 3.45 16.19
N ALA A 686 6.09 3.61 15.64
CA ALA A 686 4.98 4.27 16.34
C ALA A 686 4.70 3.61 17.69
N ASP A 687 4.68 2.28 17.71
CA ASP A 687 4.52 1.46 18.89
C ASP A 687 5.66 1.65 19.90
N ILE A 688 6.92 1.76 19.45
CA ILE A 688 8.05 2.08 20.34
C ILE A 688 7.84 3.45 21.04
N ILE A 689 7.33 4.46 20.33
CA ILE A 689 6.97 5.76 20.93
C ILE A 689 5.83 5.57 21.94
N VAL A 690 4.79 4.80 21.60
CA VAL A 690 3.64 4.54 22.47
C VAL A 690 4.04 3.74 23.72
N HIS A 691 4.95 2.77 23.63
CA HIS A 691 5.54 2.08 24.78
C HIS A 691 6.28 3.05 25.71
N ARG A 692 7.06 3.99 25.16
CA ARG A 692 7.75 5.03 25.95
C ARG A 692 6.77 5.97 26.65
N LEU A 693 5.69 6.37 25.98
CA LEU A 693 4.60 7.16 26.57
C LEU A 693 3.83 6.37 27.64
N LEU A 694 3.53 5.10 27.42
CA LEU A 694 2.85 4.25 28.40
C LEU A 694 3.73 3.99 29.64
N ALA A 695 5.03 3.78 29.45
CA ALA A 695 6.00 3.69 30.55
C ALA A 695 6.04 4.97 31.40
N ALA A 696 6.00 6.15 30.77
CA ALA A 696 5.87 7.43 31.47
C ALA A 696 4.50 7.58 32.17
N ALA A 697 3.41 7.15 31.54
CA ALA A 697 2.06 7.15 32.11
C ALA A 697 1.85 6.17 33.29
N LEU A 698 2.87 5.37 33.62
CA LEU A 698 2.94 4.45 34.76
C LEU A 698 4.09 4.80 35.74
N GLY A 699 4.88 5.85 35.46
CA GLY A 699 6.00 6.26 36.31
C GLY A 699 7.25 5.38 36.22
N TYR A 700 7.37 4.51 35.20
CA TYR A 700 8.59 3.72 34.97
C TYR A 700 9.75 4.54 34.37
N ARG A 701 9.46 5.73 33.86
CA ARG A 701 10.43 6.72 33.36
C ARG A 701 9.80 8.12 33.40
N GLU A 702 10.62 9.14 33.29
CA GLU A 702 10.14 10.49 32.98
C GLU A 702 9.53 10.55 31.57
N LEU A 703 8.55 11.44 31.40
CA LEU A 703 8.00 11.82 30.10
C LEU A 703 9.13 12.40 29.22
N PRO A 704 9.30 11.95 27.96
CA PRO A 704 10.22 12.60 27.04
C PRO A 704 9.87 14.08 26.87
N ASP A 705 10.83 14.98 27.03
CA ASP A 705 10.61 16.41 26.77
C ASP A 705 10.64 16.71 25.26
N VAL A 706 9.61 16.22 24.59
CA VAL A 706 9.40 16.31 23.14
C VAL A 706 8.21 17.21 22.89
N GLU A 707 8.47 18.33 22.23
CA GLU A 707 7.43 19.27 21.82
C GLU A 707 6.41 18.62 20.87
N PRO A 708 5.11 18.99 20.94
CA PRO A 708 4.08 18.41 20.08
C PRO A 708 4.42 18.48 18.58
N SER A 709 5.07 19.57 18.16
CA SER A 709 5.53 19.76 16.78
C SER A 709 6.68 18.82 16.34
N VAL A 710 7.45 18.27 17.28
CA VAL A 710 8.49 17.26 17.03
C VAL A 710 7.88 15.86 17.03
N LEU A 711 6.92 15.59 17.92
CA LEU A 711 6.16 14.34 17.91
C LEU A 711 5.30 14.21 16.64
N GLN A 712 4.70 15.30 16.17
CA GLN A 712 3.99 15.30 14.89
C GLN A 712 4.92 14.98 13.71
N LYS A 713 6.13 15.54 13.64
CA LYS A 713 7.10 15.17 12.60
C LYS A 713 7.51 13.70 12.62
N ARG A 714 7.63 13.10 13.82
CA ARG A 714 7.80 11.64 13.96
C ARG A 714 6.59 10.89 13.38
N ALA A 715 5.36 11.35 13.67
CA ALA A 715 4.13 10.78 13.14
C ALA A 715 3.99 10.93 11.60
N ASP A 716 4.32 12.09 11.05
CA ASP A 716 4.31 12.39 9.62
C ASP A 716 5.28 11.47 8.85
N HIS A 717 6.50 11.29 9.39
CA HIS A 717 7.46 10.33 8.85
C HIS A 717 6.95 8.90 8.94
N CYS A 718 6.41 8.46 10.09
CA CYS A 718 5.76 7.15 10.22
C CYS A 718 4.62 6.95 9.20
N ASN A 719 3.85 7.99 8.88
CA ASN A 719 2.83 7.95 7.83
C ASN A 719 3.46 7.75 6.44
N ASP A 720 4.43 8.58 6.05
CA ASP A 720 5.11 8.48 4.75
C ASP A 720 5.78 7.11 4.57
N ARG A 721 6.42 6.59 5.62
CA ARG A 721 7.08 5.27 5.61
C ARG A 721 6.08 4.12 5.58
N ARG A 722 4.96 4.18 6.31
CA ARG A 722 3.88 3.18 6.20
C ARG A 722 3.25 3.18 4.80
N MET A 723 3.02 4.35 4.21
CA MET A 723 2.53 4.47 2.83
C MET A 723 3.52 3.89 1.80
N ALA A 724 4.81 4.17 1.96
CA ALA A 724 5.86 3.60 1.11
C ALA A 724 5.96 2.08 1.27
N SER A 725 5.93 1.56 2.51
CA SER A 725 5.92 0.11 2.79
C SER A 725 4.74 -0.57 2.10
N SER A 726 3.51 -0.10 2.33
CA SER A 726 2.28 -0.65 1.71
C SER A 726 2.39 -0.75 0.18
N ARG A 727 2.87 0.30 -0.51
CA ARG A 727 3.07 0.25 -1.98
C ARG A 727 4.16 -0.72 -2.42
N VAL A 728 5.22 -0.91 -1.62
CA VAL A 728 6.26 -1.90 -1.89
C VAL A 728 5.74 -3.33 -1.72
N GLN A 729 4.87 -3.58 -0.74
CA GLN A 729 4.23 -4.89 -0.52
C GLN A 729 3.30 -5.24 -1.70
N GLU A 730 2.43 -4.31 -2.11
CA GLU A 730 1.58 -4.44 -3.31
C GLU A 730 2.41 -4.72 -4.58
N LEU A 731 3.51 -3.99 -4.79
CA LEU A 731 4.39 -4.18 -5.95
C LEU A 731 5.15 -5.51 -5.90
N SER A 732 5.51 -6.01 -4.71
CA SER A 732 6.08 -7.35 -4.54
C SER A 732 5.08 -8.44 -4.93
N ILE A 733 3.81 -8.32 -4.51
CA ILE A 733 2.74 -9.26 -4.92
C ILE A 733 2.54 -9.20 -6.44
N GLY A 734 2.52 -8.00 -7.03
CA GLY A 734 2.40 -7.82 -8.48
C GLY A 734 3.58 -8.40 -9.29
N LEU A 735 4.81 -8.28 -8.77
CA LEU A 735 6.02 -8.87 -9.35
C LEU A 735 5.93 -10.41 -9.40
N PHE A 736 5.65 -11.04 -8.27
CA PHE A 736 5.56 -12.50 -8.19
C PHE A 736 4.38 -13.05 -9.00
N PHE A 737 3.23 -12.38 -8.99
CA PHE A 737 2.09 -12.78 -9.81
C PHE A 737 2.36 -12.67 -11.31
N ALA A 738 3.04 -11.61 -11.77
CA ALA A 738 3.40 -11.44 -13.18
C ALA A 738 4.43 -12.50 -13.66
N ILE A 739 5.30 -12.97 -12.76
CA ILE A 739 6.21 -14.09 -13.03
C ILE A 739 5.44 -15.42 -13.06
N MET A 740 4.52 -15.65 -12.13
CA MET A 740 3.68 -16.86 -12.12
C MET A 740 2.86 -17.00 -13.41
N VAL A 741 2.24 -15.92 -13.91
CA VAL A 741 1.54 -15.90 -15.22
C VAL A 741 2.47 -16.19 -16.42
N LYS A 742 3.78 -15.99 -16.26
CA LYS A 742 4.79 -16.29 -17.29
C LYS A 742 5.28 -17.75 -17.22
N GLU A 743 5.61 -18.26 -16.04
CA GLU A 743 6.17 -19.62 -15.89
C GLU A 743 5.09 -20.71 -15.88
N SER A 744 3.92 -20.47 -15.26
CA SER A 744 2.80 -21.42 -15.21
C SER A 744 1.96 -21.45 -16.50
N GLY A 745 2.18 -20.50 -17.42
CA GLY A 745 1.41 -20.37 -18.65
C GLY A 745 0.02 -19.72 -18.45
N PRO A 746 -0.89 -19.86 -19.44
CA PRO A 746 -2.20 -19.21 -19.42
C PRO A 746 -3.07 -19.62 -18.22
N LEU A 747 -3.55 -18.65 -17.44
CA LEU A 747 -4.35 -18.91 -16.23
C LEU A 747 -5.82 -18.54 -16.44
N GLU A 748 -6.73 -19.51 -16.30
CA GLU A 748 -8.18 -19.28 -16.39
C GLU A 748 -8.82 -18.91 -15.04
N SER A 749 -9.74 -17.95 -15.04
CA SER A 749 -10.54 -17.58 -13.87
C SER A 749 -11.89 -16.97 -14.26
N GLU A 750 -12.90 -17.20 -13.42
CA GLU A 750 -14.08 -16.34 -13.34
C GLU A 750 -13.64 -14.90 -12.97
N ALA A 751 -14.28 -13.90 -13.55
CA ALA A 751 -14.04 -12.49 -13.32
C ALA A 751 -15.36 -11.70 -13.37
N MET A 752 -15.45 -10.57 -12.67
CA MET A 752 -16.64 -9.70 -12.71
C MET A 752 -16.30 -8.30 -13.22
N VAL A 753 -17.16 -7.76 -14.09
CA VAL A 753 -16.97 -6.46 -14.75
C VAL A 753 -17.18 -5.30 -13.78
N LEU A 754 -16.12 -4.51 -13.58
CA LEU A 754 -16.06 -3.28 -12.79
C LEU A 754 -16.62 -2.06 -13.54
N GLY A 755 -16.36 -1.99 -14.85
CA GLY A 755 -16.68 -0.81 -15.66
C GLY A 755 -16.59 -1.10 -17.15
N VAL A 756 -17.36 -0.36 -17.95
CA VAL A 756 -17.49 -0.57 -19.40
C VAL A 756 -17.23 0.72 -20.16
N LEU A 757 -16.32 0.66 -21.13
CA LEU A 757 -15.91 1.74 -22.02
C LEU A 757 -16.35 1.45 -23.46
N SER A 758 -16.07 2.38 -24.39
CA SER A 758 -16.48 2.24 -25.79
C SER A 758 -15.74 1.16 -26.59
N GLN A 759 -14.53 0.77 -26.17
CA GLN A 759 -13.64 -0.17 -26.87
C GLN A 759 -12.95 -1.16 -25.91
N ALA A 760 -13.35 -1.18 -24.64
CA ALA A 760 -12.74 -2.00 -23.59
C ALA A 760 -13.69 -2.12 -22.39
N PHE A 761 -13.38 -3.02 -21.46
CA PHE A 761 -14.03 -3.11 -20.16
C PHE A 761 -13.03 -3.55 -19.09
N ASP A 762 -13.26 -3.12 -17.85
CA ASP A 762 -12.41 -3.42 -16.70
C ASP A 762 -13.04 -4.55 -15.88
N VAL A 763 -12.24 -5.54 -15.45
CA VAL A 763 -12.67 -6.71 -14.68
C VAL A 763 -11.83 -6.90 -13.41
N LEU A 764 -12.46 -7.44 -12.37
CA LEU A 764 -11.81 -8.02 -11.19
C LEU A 764 -11.75 -9.54 -11.37
N VAL A 765 -10.54 -10.11 -11.37
CA VAL A 765 -10.31 -11.53 -11.62
C VAL A 765 -10.36 -12.30 -10.29
N LEU A 766 -11.42 -13.09 -10.09
CA LEU A 766 -11.86 -13.50 -8.75
C LEU A 766 -10.88 -14.45 -8.04
N ARG A 767 -10.21 -15.37 -8.75
CA ARG A 767 -9.21 -16.27 -8.16
C ARG A 767 -7.94 -15.55 -7.64
N TYR A 768 -7.72 -14.30 -8.07
CA TYR A 768 -6.41 -13.64 -7.92
C TYR A 768 -6.49 -12.21 -7.37
N GLY A 769 -7.68 -11.63 -7.18
CA GLY A 769 -7.87 -10.25 -6.73
C GLY A 769 -7.41 -9.15 -7.72
N VAL A 770 -6.77 -9.51 -8.84
CA VAL A 770 -6.17 -8.55 -9.77
C VAL A 770 -7.21 -7.85 -10.64
N GLN A 771 -7.00 -6.57 -10.90
CA GLN A 771 -7.79 -5.80 -11.86
C GLN A 771 -7.11 -5.75 -13.23
N LYS A 772 -7.87 -5.98 -14.30
CA LYS A 772 -7.38 -5.90 -15.68
C LYS A 772 -8.39 -5.25 -16.62
N ARG A 773 -7.87 -4.61 -17.66
CA ARG A 773 -8.64 -4.14 -18.81
C ARG A 773 -8.59 -5.17 -19.92
N VAL A 774 -9.77 -5.59 -20.39
CA VAL A 774 -9.94 -6.37 -21.61
C VAL A 774 -10.26 -5.39 -22.73
N TYR A 775 -9.47 -5.39 -23.81
CA TYR A 775 -9.65 -4.49 -24.95
C TYR A 775 -10.29 -5.24 -26.14
N CYS A 776 -11.24 -4.60 -26.83
CA CYS A 776 -11.95 -5.23 -27.95
C CYS A 776 -11.07 -5.51 -29.17
N ASN A 777 -9.88 -4.93 -29.27
CA ASN A 777 -8.91 -5.20 -30.34
C ASN A 777 -8.04 -6.45 -30.08
N ALA A 778 -8.06 -6.99 -28.86
CA ALA A 778 -7.36 -8.22 -28.48
C ALA A 778 -8.26 -9.47 -28.56
N LEU A 779 -9.53 -9.30 -28.95
CA LEU A 779 -10.54 -10.35 -29.04
C LEU A 779 -10.89 -10.65 -30.50
N PRO A 780 -11.14 -11.91 -30.89
CA PRO A 780 -11.59 -12.30 -32.24
C PRO A 780 -13.06 -11.89 -32.47
N LEU A 781 -13.29 -10.60 -32.70
CA LEU A 781 -14.62 -10.01 -32.85
C LEU A 781 -14.84 -9.51 -34.28
N ARG A 782 -15.95 -9.96 -34.86
CA ARG A 782 -16.48 -9.45 -36.13
C ARG A 782 -16.95 -8.00 -36.02
N SER A 783 -17.50 -7.62 -34.85
CA SER A 783 -17.82 -6.23 -34.51
C SER A 783 -18.05 -6.05 -33.00
N HIS A 784 -18.00 -4.82 -32.51
CA HIS A 784 -18.47 -4.44 -31.18
C HIS A 784 -19.28 -3.14 -31.23
N HIS A 785 -20.28 -3.02 -30.37
CA HIS A 785 -21.18 -1.87 -30.31
C HIS A 785 -21.38 -1.41 -28.85
N PHE A 786 -20.86 -0.23 -28.52
CA PHE A 786 -21.11 0.41 -27.23
C PHE A 786 -22.42 1.22 -27.27
N HIS A 787 -23.23 1.07 -26.24
CA HIS A 787 -24.48 1.80 -26.08
C HIS A 787 -24.77 2.10 -24.60
N LYS A 788 -25.63 3.10 -24.34
CA LYS A 788 -26.09 3.42 -22.99
C LYS A 788 -27.60 3.18 -22.92
N VAL A 789 -28.00 2.11 -22.24
CA VAL A 789 -29.41 1.76 -22.04
C VAL A 789 -29.92 2.54 -20.82
N GLY A 790 -30.57 3.67 -21.09
CA GLY A 790 -30.89 4.65 -20.06
C GLY A 790 -29.62 5.28 -19.48
N LYS A 791 -29.27 4.92 -18.24
CA LYS A 791 -28.01 5.32 -17.61
C LYS A 791 -26.92 4.22 -17.63
N LYS A 792 -27.27 2.95 -17.84
CA LYS A 792 -26.31 1.83 -17.77
C LYS A 792 -25.46 1.74 -19.05
N PRO A 793 -24.12 1.56 -18.94
CA PRO A 793 -23.29 1.26 -20.09
C PRO A 793 -23.35 -0.22 -20.45
N GLU A 794 -23.50 -0.51 -21.73
CA GLU A 794 -23.55 -1.87 -22.28
C GLU A 794 -22.68 -1.95 -23.54
N LEU A 795 -21.91 -3.03 -23.65
CA LEU A 795 -20.98 -3.28 -24.75
C LEU A 795 -21.32 -4.63 -25.38
N THR A 796 -21.95 -4.58 -26.55
CA THR A 796 -22.32 -5.77 -27.31
C THR A 796 -21.14 -6.22 -28.16
N LEU A 797 -20.66 -7.43 -27.91
CA LEU A 797 -19.61 -8.10 -28.67
C LEU A 797 -20.26 -9.08 -29.66
N VAL A 798 -19.77 -9.13 -30.89
CA VAL A 798 -20.15 -10.13 -31.89
C VAL A 798 -18.89 -10.90 -32.27
N TRP A 799 -18.83 -12.16 -31.84
CA TRP A 799 -17.69 -13.03 -32.05
C TRP A 799 -17.57 -13.45 -33.52
N GLU A 800 -16.33 -13.62 -34.00
CA GLU A 800 -16.09 -14.32 -35.26
C GLU A 800 -16.28 -15.83 -35.02
N PRO A 801 -17.00 -16.57 -35.89
CA PRO A 801 -17.21 -17.99 -35.69
C PRO A 801 -15.96 -18.81 -36.07
N GLU A 802 -15.69 -19.86 -35.29
CA GLU A 802 -14.56 -20.80 -35.54
C GLU A 802 -14.72 -21.56 -36.88
N ASP A 803 -15.97 -21.90 -37.23
CA ASP A 803 -16.37 -22.59 -38.45
C ASP A 803 -17.33 -21.71 -39.27
N MET A 804 -17.19 -21.70 -40.61
CA MET A 804 -18.07 -20.97 -41.53
C MET A 804 -19.56 -21.40 -41.47
N GLU A 805 -19.86 -22.56 -40.88
CA GLU A 805 -21.21 -23.11 -40.70
C GLU A 805 -21.88 -22.67 -39.38
N ARG A 806 -21.16 -21.99 -38.47
CA ARG A 806 -21.73 -21.49 -37.19
C ARG A 806 -22.18 -20.04 -37.32
N GLU A 807 -23.35 -19.72 -36.77
CA GLU A 807 -23.79 -18.33 -36.65
C GLU A 807 -22.92 -17.57 -35.62
N PRO A 808 -22.61 -16.27 -35.86
CA PRO A 808 -21.76 -15.48 -34.98
C PRO A 808 -22.45 -15.22 -33.64
N VAL A 809 -21.86 -15.70 -32.55
CA VAL A 809 -22.40 -15.54 -31.19
C VAL A 809 -22.37 -14.06 -30.78
N GLN A 810 -23.49 -13.55 -30.29
CA GLN A 810 -23.59 -12.22 -29.69
C GLN A 810 -23.56 -12.33 -28.16
N GLN A 811 -22.70 -11.53 -27.52
CA GLN A 811 -22.56 -11.46 -26.05
C GLN A 811 -22.68 -10.01 -25.60
N VAL A 812 -23.49 -9.74 -24.57
CA VAL A 812 -23.64 -8.39 -24.00
C VAL A 812 -22.87 -8.30 -22.69
N ILE A 813 -21.93 -7.36 -22.62
CA ILE A 813 -21.13 -7.07 -21.43
C ILE A 813 -21.69 -5.81 -20.76
N THR A 814 -22.01 -5.91 -19.47
CA THR A 814 -22.38 -4.76 -18.63
C THR A 814 -21.71 -4.85 -17.26
N ILE A 815 -21.91 -3.84 -16.42
CA ILE A 815 -21.33 -3.79 -15.07
C ILE A 815 -21.98 -4.88 -14.20
N PHE A 816 -21.16 -5.57 -13.41
CA PHE A 816 -21.49 -6.81 -12.71
C PHE A 816 -21.80 -8.02 -13.61
N SER A 817 -21.53 -8.01 -14.92
CA SER A 817 -21.46 -9.26 -15.69
C SER A 817 -20.37 -10.17 -15.11
N LEU A 818 -20.70 -11.42 -14.83
CA LEU A 818 -19.73 -12.49 -14.58
C LEU A 818 -19.27 -13.06 -15.93
N VAL A 819 -17.96 -13.26 -16.09
CA VAL A 819 -17.31 -13.69 -17.33
C VAL A 819 -16.11 -14.60 -17.03
N GLU A 820 -15.71 -15.44 -17.99
CA GLU A 820 -14.44 -16.17 -17.93
C GLU A 820 -13.33 -15.40 -18.66
N VAL A 821 -12.18 -15.26 -18.01
CA VAL A 821 -11.00 -14.62 -18.60
C VAL A 821 -9.77 -15.50 -18.49
N VAL A 822 -8.88 -15.38 -19.47
CA VAL A 822 -7.56 -16.01 -19.48
C VAL A 822 -6.50 -14.93 -19.32
N LEU A 823 -5.63 -15.09 -18.34
CA LEU A 823 -4.45 -14.26 -18.14
C LEU A 823 -3.28 -14.85 -18.95
N GLN A 824 -2.59 -14.01 -19.73
CA GLN A 824 -1.50 -14.45 -20.61
C GLN A 824 -0.35 -13.46 -20.56
N ALA A 825 0.89 -13.96 -20.42
CA ALA A 825 2.09 -13.14 -20.43
C ALA A 825 2.33 -12.50 -21.81
N GLU A 826 2.81 -11.26 -21.82
CA GLU A 826 3.18 -10.51 -23.02
C GLU A 826 4.69 -10.63 -23.30
N ALA A 827 5.13 -10.20 -24.49
CA ALA A 827 6.55 -10.18 -24.86
C ALA A 827 7.39 -9.15 -24.07
N ALA A 828 6.76 -8.26 -23.29
CA ALA A 828 7.42 -7.29 -22.43
C ALA A 828 7.51 -7.81 -20.99
N ALA A 829 8.67 -7.63 -20.34
CA ALA A 829 8.91 -8.11 -18.98
C ALA A 829 7.83 -7.62 -17.99
N LEU A 830 7.34 -8.55 -17.16
CA LEU A 830 6.27 -8.35 -16.17
C LEU A 830 4.93 -7.80 -16.74
N LYS A 831 4.73 -7.86 -18.06
CA LYS A 831 3.44 -7.52 -18.68
C LYS A 831 2.65 -8.79 -18.98
N TYR A 832 1.34 -8.70 -18.77
CA TYR A 832 0.39 -9.76 -19.00
C TYR A 832 -0.99 -9.16 -19.26
N SER A 833 -1.68 -9.67 -20.27
CA SER A 833 -3.02 -9.24 -20.66
C SER A 833 -4.10 -10.09 -19.98
N ALA A 834 -5.35 -9.63 -20.05
CA ALA A 834 -6.53 -10.45 -19.83
C ALA A 834 -7.35 -10.48 -21.13
N ILE A 835 -7.70 -11.68 -21.60
CA ILE A 835 -8.62 -11.87 -22.72
C ILE A 835 -9.91 -12.56 -22.23
N LEU A 836 -11.03 -12.22 -22.86
CA LEU A 836 -12.33 -12.85 -22.64
C LEU A 836 -12.36 -14.19 -23.37
N LYS A 837 -12.83 -15.25 -22.71
CA LYS A 837 -13.01 -16.58 -23.32
C LYS A 837 -14.31 -16.59 -24.15
N GLN A 838 -14.29 -17.25 -25.31
CA GLN A 838 -15.44 -17.27 -26.23
C GLN A 838 -16.58 -18.14 -25.66
N PRO A 839 -17.84 -17.68 -25.67
CA PRO A 839 -18.95 -18.49 -25.18
C PRO A 839 -19.16 -19.74 -26.05
N GLY A 840 -19.15 -20.92 -25.42
CA GLY A 840 -19.50 -22.20 -26.06
C GLY A 840 -18.33 -23.14 -26.41
N THR A 841 -17.08 -22.82 -26.06
CA THR A 841 -15.93 -23.73 -26.30
C THR A 841 -15.90 -24.93 -25.33
N GLU A 842 -16.76 -24.97 -24.31
CA GLU A 842 -16.97 -26.11 -23.40
C GLU A 842 -17.67 -27.29 -24.10
N GLY A 843 -16.92 -28.03 -24.93
CA GLY A 843 -17.46 -29.23 -25.60
C GLY A 843 -16.51 -30.03 -26.50
N LEU A 844 -15.24 -29.62 -26.62
CA LEU A 844 -14.28 -30.24 -27.56
C LEU A 844 -13.15 -31.06 -26.92
N LEU A 845 -13.25 -31.36 -25.63
CA LEU A 845 -12.52 -32.44 -24.97
C LEU A 845 -13.53 -33.45 -24.42
N GLY A 846 -13.80 -34.51 -25.20
CA GLY A 846 -14.51 -35.68 -24.71
C GLY A 846 -13.64 -36.53 -23.79
N PRO A 847 -14.24 -37.37 -22.93
CA PRO A 847 -13.48 -38.26 -22.06
C PRO A 847 -12.65 -39.26 -22.89
N GLN A 848 -11.36 -39.37 -22.60
CA GLN A 848 -10.50 -40.43 -23.13
C GLN A 848 -10.32 -41.51 -22.05
N ASP A 849 -11.02 -42.63 -22.27
CA ASP A 849 -10.63 -43.99 -21.91
C ASP A 849 -10.23 -44.29 -20.43
N GLU A 850 -11.23 -44.29 -19.52
CA GLU A 850 -11.20 -45.09 -18.27
C GLU A 850 -12.21 -46.26 -18.33
N GLU A 851 -12.12 -47.16 -19.31
CA GLU A 851 -12.95 -48.40 -19.28
C GLU A 851 -12.33 -49.64 -19.97
N SER A 852 -11.10 -50.04 -19.59
CA SER A 852 -10.61 -51.40 -19.89
C SER A 852 -9.48 -51.89 -18.96
N ASP A 853 -9.78 -52.21 -17.69
CA ASP A 853 -8.88 -53.07 -16.89
C ASP A 853 -9.60 -53.88 -15.80
N LYS A 854 -10.58 -54.68 -16.23
CA LYS A 854 -11.20 -55.77 -15.46
C LYS A 854 -11.57 -56.93 -16.39
N ASP A 855 -10.66 -57.90 -16.49
CA ASP A 855 -10.92 -59.36 -16.56
C ASP A 855 -9.68 -60.08 -17.13
N ASN A 856 -8.81 -60.60 -16.25
CA ASN A 856 -8.00 -61.82 -16.44
C ASN A 856 -7.11 -62.12 -15.22
N GLU A 857 -7.69 -62.73 -14.17
CA GLU A 857 -6.94 -63.54 -13.18
C GLU A 857 -7.59 -64.92 -13.04
N GLN A 858 -7.23 -65.84 -13.94
CA GLN A 858 -7.47 -67.29 -13.80
C GLN A 858 -6.68 -68.09 -14.85
N GLU A 859 -5.96 -69.13 -14.39
CA GLU A 859 -5.26 -70.17 -15.19
C GLU A 859 -4.11 -69.64 -16.09
N ASP A 860 -2.84 -70.07 -15.98
CA ASP A 860 -2.17 -71.19 -15.29
C ASP A 860 -0.87 -70.73 -14.55
#